data_AF-A0A661VNB9-F1
#
_entry.id   AF-A0A661VNB9-F1
#
_cell.length_a   1.000
_cell.length_b   1.000
_cell.length_c   1.000
_cell.angle_alpha   90.00
_cell.angle_beta   90.00
_cell.angle_gamma   90.00
#
_symmetry.space_group_name_H-M   'P 1'
#
loop_
_entity.id
_entity.type
_entity.pdbx_description
1 polymer ?
#
loop_
_entity_poly.entity_id
_entity_poly.type
_entity_poly.pdbx_seq_one_letter_code
_entity_poly.pdbx_strand_id
1 'polypeptide(L)'
;DNPRPGLRGDLGTRCFGGDPYWVSKFGRAYIHGVHVGGNGRVATVAKHFPGNGGSDRRADEEVSTVSKSLQELRKVELPPFIAVTDPQGTDPLAVTDALMTSHIRYRGFQGNIRETTRPVSFDPQAMQALMSIPELGNWRAAGGVIVSDALGVPAVRKHYDPKLETFNHRRIVQEAFYAGNDLLLLSQFDLHDSWPAQLENIKDTITWFRERYVNEPSFQARVDESLRRILRLKHRLYPRFALDAVQVDLEQLADKVGQSQGVVAQMAQESVSLIYPGRQELDRLPPPPVVDENILIFTDDRQARDCPDCPAYDFIPPEALQDTIIQLYGPTASGQVDPARIHSLTFSQLMGFLGLPVPGSEAEKSNADVESLIRTADWIIFATLDHNPQEYPQSDALKSFLRLRADTMRGKKVVVIAYNAPYYLDTTEISKLTAYYCVYSKIPAYIEASVRALFQEFPPQGAPPVSVDGVSYNLIVQLEPDPDQSIRVMRADVPDSTEGTPVPVEIGLGDTLNLRTNVILDHNGHPVPDGTPVEFRFYYDDEGLESRQPTTTVDGVAQVDIVLERPGQLEISVTGSPPTMLVNILGDKPAIIETVEPTPTFTPTSTPSPTPSPTPSPTPSPTPSPTPVVNRTNEEMPPVARRVDGAMFFISLLGIAVVGSACFAIQWVRGQPLTQGLRLGLWTVIAGLLAYELYALNAPGVALLQARSGRWGVTLFSLTVSFVPLLISLWPQRWTKRAVELFRTRG
;
A
#
# COMPACT_ATOMS: atom_id res chain seq x y z
N ASP A 1 -19.65 -0.80 7.03
CA ASP A 1 -19.75 -2.18 7.58
C ASP A 1 -18.57 -2.44 8.49
N ASN A 2 -18.78 -3.17 9.60
CA ASN A 2 -17.68 -3.53 10.50
C ASN A 2 -16.91 -4.75 9.95
N PRO A 3 -15.58 -4.81 10.16
CA PRO A 3 -14.79 -5.99 9.87
C PRO A 3 -15.33 -7.25 10.55
N ARG A 4 -15.00 -8.41 9.99
CA ARG A 4 -15.38 -9.71 10.55
C ARG A 4 -14.12 -10.56 10.77
N PRO A 5 -13.30 -10.23 11.80
CA PRO A 5 -12.01 -10.87 12.01
C PRO A 5 -12.16 -12.39 12.17
N GLY A 6 -11.33 -13.16 11.47
CA GLY A 6 -11.31 -14.63 11.56
C GLY A 6 -12.48 -15.35 10.88
N LEU A 7 -13.43 -14.64 10.27
CA LEU A 7 -14.42 -15.25 9.37
C LEU A 7 -13.89 -15.30 7.95
N ARG A 8 -14.28 -16.33 7.20
CA ARG A 8 -13.85 -16.48 5.81
C ARG A 8 -14.28 -15.30 4.93
N GLY A 9 -15.39 -14.64 5.23
CA GLY A 9 -15.87 -13.47 4.49
C GLY A 9 -15.04 -12.18 4.66
N ASP A 10 -13.98 -12.18 5.46
CA ASP A 10 -13.15 -11.00 5.69
C ASP A 10 -12.46 -10.52 4.40
N LEU A 11 -12.61 -9.23 4.07
CA LEU A 11 -11.98 -8.62 2.90
C LEU A 11 -10.54 -8.17 3.16
N GLY A 12 -10.15 -8.03 4.44
CA GLY A 12 -8.80 -7.58 4.82
C GLY A 12 -8.41 -6.28 4.11
N THR A 13 -7.17 -6.24 3.60
CA THR A 13 -6.60 -5.09 2.89
C THR A 13 -7.01 -5.00 1.40
N ARG A 14 -7.96 -5.82 0.95
CA ARG A 14 -8.52 -5.75 -0.42
C ARG A 14 -9.64 -4.72 -0.57
N CYS A 15 -10.03 -4.05 0.51
CA CYS A 15 -11.00 -2.96 0.53
C CYS A 15 -10.33 -1.67 1.00
N PHE A 16 -10.77 -0.52 0.49
CA PHE A 16 -10.25 0.79 0.92
C PHE A 16 -10.70 1.21 2.33
N GLY A 17 -11.77 0.62 2.86
CA GLY A 17 -12.26 0.95 4.20
C GLY A 17 -13.66 0.41 4.50
N GLY A 18 -14.21 0.82 5.64
CA GLY A 18 -15.54 0.46 6.12
C GLY A 18 -16.64 1.46 5.78
N ASP A 19 -16.27 2.65 5.30
CA ASP A 19 -17.16 3.77 5.00
C ASP A 19 -17.43 3.91 3.48
N PRO A 20 -18.70 3.94 3.03
CA PRO A 20 -19.04 4.03 1.61
C PRO A 20 -18.55 5.29 0.91
N TYR A 21 -18.46 6.44 1.59
CA TYR A 21 -17.99 7.69 0.99
C TYR A 21 -16.51 7.58 0.65
N TRP A 22 -15.67 7.16 1.60
CA TRP A 22 -14.24 7.01 1.36
C TRP A 22 -13.94 5.92 0.31
N VAL A 23 -14.65 4.80 0.34
CA VAL A 23 -14.52 3.75 -0.69
C VAL A 23 -14.90 4.28 -2.07
N SER A 24 -15.94 5.14 -2.17
CA SER A 24 -16.33 5.80 -3.42
C SER A 24 -15.23 6.75 -3.92
N LYS A 25 -14.66 7.57 -3.01
CA LYS A 25 -13.61 8.55 -3.32
C LYS A 25 -12.34 7.86 -3.82
N PHE A 26 -11.86 6.84 -3.11
CA PHE A 26 -10.69 6.07 -3.52
C PHE A 26 -10.95 5.23 -4.77
N GLY A 27 -12.15 4.66 -4.93
CA GLY A 27 -12.55 3.93 -6.13
C GLY A 27 -12.48 4.81 -7.38
N ARG A 28 -13.06 6.01 -7.34
CA ARG A 28 -13.00 7.01 -8.41
C ARG A 28 -11.55 7.42 -8.72
N ALA A 29 -10.77 7.75 -7.70
CA ALA A 29 -9.38 8.16 -7.86
C ALA A 29 -8.51 7.05 -8.47
N TYR A 30 -8.70 5.80 -8.04
CA TYR A 30 -8.01 4.65 -8.61
C TYR A 30 -8.33 4.46 -10.10
N ILE A 31 -9.61 4.51 -10.47
CA ILE A 31 -10.06 4.36 -11.86
C ILE A 31 -9.49 5.49 -12.74
N HIS A 32 -9.57 6.74 -12.27
CA HIS A 32 -8.95 7.88 -12.92
C HIS A 32 -7.45 7.63 -13.15
N GLY A 33 -6.73 7.23 -12.11
CA GLY A 33 -5.29 6.96 -12.18
C GLY A 33 -4.94 5.87 -13.20
N VAL A 34 -5.73 4.79 -13.27
CA VAL A 34 -5.55 3.73 -14.27
C VAL A 34 -5.79 4.25 -15.68
N HIS A 35 -6.83 5.04 -15.91
CA HIS A 35 -7.09 5.61 -17.23
C HIS A 35 -6.02 6.61 -17.66
N VAL A 36 -5.56 7.48 -16.76
CA VAL A 36 -4.47 8.44 -17.05
C VAL A 36 -3.16 7.69 -17.30
N GLY A 37 -2.75 6.81 -16.37
CA GLY A 37 -1.50 6.06 -16.47
C GLY A 37 -1.47 5.08 -17.66
N GLY A 38 -2.63 4.51 -18.02
CA GLY A 38 -2.80 3.67 -19.20
C GLY A 38 -3.00 4.46 -20.50
N ASN A 39 -3.09 5.80 -20.45
CA ASN A 39 -3.45 6.66 -21.58
C ASN A 39 -4.74 6.18 -22.29
N GLY A 40 -5.75 5.81 -21.50
CA GLY A 40 -7.03 5.29 -21.97
C GLY A 40 -6.98 3.90 -22.61
N ARG A 41 -5.87 3.16 -22.50
CA ARG A 41 -5.68 1.83 -23.13
C ARG A 41 -5.83 0.63 -22.19
N VAL A 42 -6.14 0.89 -20.92
CA VAL A 42 -6.39 -0.12 -19.89
C VAL A 42 -7.79 0.09 -19.36
N ALA A 43 -8.65 -0.92 -19.49
CA ALA A 43 -10.00 -0.85 -18.97
C ALA A 43 -10.05 -1.23 -17.48
N THR A 44 -10.92 -0.56 -16.73
CA THR A 44 -11.16 -0.90 -15.32
C THR A 44 -12.38 -1.79 -15.14
N VAL A 45 -12.33 -2.64 -14.11
CA VAL A 45 -13.44 -3.51 -13.71
C VAL A 45 -13.71 -3.33 -12.22
N ALA A 46 -14.80 -2.66 -11.86
CA ALA A 46 -15.17 -2.50 -10.46
C ALA A 46 -15.81 -3.80 -9.93
N LYS A 47 -15.38 -4.25 -8.74
CA LYS A 47 -15.76 -5.57 -8.22
C LYS A 47 -15.86 -5.60 -6.69
N HIS A 48 -16.65 -6.50 -6.09
CA HIS A 48 -17.54 -7.49 -6.73
C HIS A 48 -18.99 -7.01 -6.61
N PHE A 49 -19.61 -6.65 -7.73
CA PHE A 49 -20.94 -6.04 -7.81
C PHE A 49 -22.04 -7.05 -7.49
N PRO A 50 -23.08 -6.70 -6.69
CA PRO A 50 -23.40 -5.37 -6.13
C PRO A 50 -22.84 -5.11 -4.72
N GLY A 51 -21.83 -5.85 -4.26
CA GLY A 51 -21.12 -5.62 -3.01
C GLY A 51 -20.88 -6.88 -2.20
N ASN A 52 -19.61 -7.19 -1.90
CA ASN A 52 -19.22 -8.41 -1.17
C ASN A 52 -19.00 -8.17 0.34
N GLY A 53 -18.91 -6.91 0.80
CA GLY A 53 -18.52 -6.57 2.18
C GLY A 53 -19.43 -7.13 3.28
N GLY A 54 -20.72 -7.31 2.99
CA GLY A 54 -21.68 -7.89 3.93
C GLY A 54 -21.67 -9.42 4.01
N SER A 55 -20.85 -10.11 3.20
CA SER A 55 -20.79 -11.56 3.10
C SER A 55 -20.20 -12.22 4.36
N ASP A 56 -20.74 -13.35 4.81
CA ASP A 56 -20.25 -14.11 5.97
C ASP A 56 -19.16 -15.13 5.62
N ARG A 57 -18.98 -15.42 4.33
CA ARG A 57 -18.00 -16.36 3.78
C ARG A 57 -17.42 -15.81 2.47
N ARG A 58 -16.32 -16.39 1.96
CA ARG A 58 -15.78 -15.96 0.66
C ARG A 58 -16.69 -16.40 -0.48
N ALA A 59 -16.96 -15.50 -1.41
CA ALA A 59 -17.86 -15.75 -2.55
C ALA A 59 -17.31 -16.78 -3.56
N ASP A 60 -16.00 -17.08 -3.51
CA ASP A 60 -15.35 -18.13 -4.30
C ASP A 60 -15.48 -19.53 -3.64
N GLU A 61 -15.63 -19.62 -2.32
CA GLU A 61 -15.73 -20.90 -1.61
C GLU A 61 -17.16 -21.45 -1.50
N GLU A 62 -18.13 -20.55 -1.28
CA GLU A 62 -19.54 -20.87 -1.13
C GLU A 62 -20.41 -19.65 -1.49
N VAL A 63 -21.55 -19.89 -2.16
CA VAL A 63 -22.50 -18.83 -2.51
C VAL A 63 -23.08 -18.23 -1.23
N SER A 64 -22.67 -17.00 -0.94
CA SER A 64 -23.10 -16.30 0.27
C SER A 64 -24.46 -15.62 0.11
N THR A 65 -25.07 -15.25 1.23
CA THR A 65 -26.35 -14.54 1.26
C THR A 65 -26.25 -13.26 2.06
N VAL A 66 -26.55 -12.14 1.42
CA VAL A 66 -26.70 -10.84 2.07
C VAL A 66 -28.19 -10.61 2.35
N SER A 67 -28.50 -10.37 3.63
CA SER A 67 -29.88 -10.22 4.12
C SER A 67 -30.46 -8.82 3.95
N LYS A 68 -29.64 -7.82 3.57
CA LYS A 68 -30.02 -6.41 3.43
C LYS A 68 -31.10 -6.21 2.36
N SER A 69 -32.03 -5.30 2.63
CA SER A 69 -33.01 -4.77 1.69
C SER A 69 -32.34 -3.92 0.61
N LEU A 70 -33.03 -3.66 -0.51
CA LEU A 70 -32.50 -2.76 -1.55
C LEU A 70 -32.23 -1.34 -1.01
N GLN A 71 -33.05 -0.86 -0.07
CA GLN A 71 -32.83 0.45 0.56
C GLN A 71 -31.57 0.48 1.43
N GLU A 72 -31.27 -0.61 2.14
CA GLU A 72 -30.02 -0.73 2.91
C GLU A 72 -28.81 -0.87 1.99
N LEU A 73 -28.90 -1.66 0.91
CA LEU A 73 -27.83 -1.77 -0.09
C LEU A 73 -27.51 -0.40 -0.71
N ARG A 74 -28.52 0.44 -0.97
CA ARG A 74 -28.35 1.81 -1.47
C ARG A 74 -27.62 2.74 -0.50
N LYS A 75 -27.59 2.42 0.80
CA LYS A 75 -26.89 3.21 1.81
C LYS A 75 -25.46 2.75 2.06
N VAL A 76 -25.12 1.50 1.76
CA VAL A 76 -23.83 0.91 2.17
C VAL A 76 -23.06 0.29 1.01
N GLU A 77 -23.60 -0.74 0.34
CA GLU A 77 -22.86 -1.48 -0.69
C GLU A 77 -22.84 -0.83 -2.08
N LEU A 78 -23.96 -0.21 -2.49
CA LEU A 78 -24.12 0.36 -3.83
C LEU A 78 -23.46 1.73 -4.03
N PRO A 79 -23.31 2.64 -3.03
CA PRO A 79 -22.73 3.95 -3.27
C PRO A 79 -21.39 3.93 -4.02
N PRO A 80 -20.41 3.05 -3.70
CA PRO A 80 -19.17 2.97 -4.47
C PRO A 80 -19.38 2.59 -5.94
N PHE A 81 -20.33 1.71 -6.24
CA PHE A 81 -20.64 1.33 -7.62
C PHE A 81 -21.36 2.45 -8.37
N ILE A 82 -22.28 3.15 -7.72
CA ILE A 82 -22.97 4.32 -8.28
C ILE A 82 -21.94 5.41 -8.59
N ALA A 83 -21.03 5.71 -7.66
CA ALA A 83 -20.02 6.74 -7.81
C ALA A 83 -19.06 6.51 -9.00
N VAL A 84 -18.79 5.24 -9.34
CA VAL A 84 -17.91 4.89 -10.47
C VAL A 84 -18.69 4.54 -11.75
N THR A 85 -20.01 4.68 -11.75
CA THR A 85 -20.88 4.45 -12.92
C THR A 85 -21.74 5.66 -13.25
N ASP A 86 -21.38 6.85 -12.78
CA ASP A 86 -22.08 8.08 -13.14
C ASP A 86 -21.38 8.78 -14.33
N PRO A 87 -21.85 8.60 -15.58
CA PRO A 87 -21.27 9.28 -16.73
C PRO A 87 -21.57 10.78 -16.76
N GLN A 88 -22.49 11.27 -15.93
CA GLN A 88 -22.81 12.69 -15.81
C GLN A 88 -22.04 13.37 -14.66
N GLY A 89 -21.21 12.60 -13.95
CA GLY A 89 -20.35 13.11 -12.90
C GLY A 89 -19.30 14.11 -13.41
N THR A 90 -18.65 14.79 -12.47
CA THR A 90 -17.66 15.85 -12.75
C THR A 90 -16.38 15.36 -13.42
N ASP A 91 -16.11 14.05 -13.40
CA ASP A 91 -14.88 13.46 -13.92
C ASP A 91 -15.17 12.19 -14.76
N PRO A 92 -15.18 12.31 -16.10
CA PRO A 92 -15.40 11.19 -17.01
C PRO A 92 -14.33 10.10 -16.91
N LEU A 93 -13.11 10.42 -16.45
CA LEU A 93 -12.03 9.44 -16.30
C LEU A 93 -12.19 8.59 -15.04
N ALA A 94 -13.07 8.96 -14.11
CA ALA A 94 -13.39 8.17 -12.93
C ALA A 94 -14.51 7.14 -13.15
N VAL A 95 -15.04 7.03 -14.37
CA VAL A 95 -16.12 6.10 -14.71
C VAL A 95 -15.55 4.75 -15.14
N THR A 96 -15.94 3.67 -14.48
CA THR A 96 -15.45 2.33 -14.80
C THR A 96 -15.97 1.83 -16.15
N ASP A 97 -15.16 1.09 -16.91
CA ASP A 97 -15.59 0.48 -18.17
C ASP A 97 -16.46 -0.76 -17.98
N ALA A 98 -16.24 -1.48 -16.88
CA ALA A 98 -16.94 -2.72 -16.58
C ALA A 98 -17.25 -2.91 -15.09
N LEU A 99 -18.25 -3.75 -14.83
CA LEU A 99 -18.60 -4.27 -13.51
C LEU A 99 -18.46 -5.79 -13.49
N MET A 100 -17.88 -6.34 -12.43
CA MET A 100 -17.78 -7.78 -12.23
C MET A 100 -18.86 -8.28 -11.26
N THR A 101 -19.73 -9.19 -11.69
CA THR A 101 -20.84 -9.70 -10.88
C THR A 101 -20.38 -10.78 -9.91
N SER A 102 -20.78 -10.68 -8.64
CA SER A 102 -20.47 -11.66 -7.61
C SER A 102 -21.42 -12.87 -7.63
N HIS A 103 -20.94 -14.01 -7.09
CA HIS A 103 -21.75 -15.20 -6.82
C HIS A 103 -22.48 -15.11 -5.47
N ILE A 104 -23.22 -14.01 -5.25
CA ILE A 104 -23.92 -13.71 -3.98
C ILE A 104 -25.43 -13.61 -4.20
N ARG A 105 -26.19 -14.08 -3.21
CA ARG A 105 -27.65 -13.93 -3.12
C ARG A 105 -28.01 -12.71 -2.28
N TYR A 106 -29.03 -11.96 -2.66
CA TYR A 106 -29.50 -10.79 -1.93
C TYR A 106 -30.99 -10.88 -1.65
N ARG A 107 -31.31 -11.02 -0.35
CA ARG A 107 -32.70 -11.14 0.12
C ARG A 107 -33.54 -9.93 -0.28
N GLY A 108 -32.94 -8.74 -0.31
CA GLY A 108 -33.62 -7.47 -0.54
C GLY A 108 -34.39 -7.33 -1.85
N PHE A 109 -34.05 -8.09 -2.89
CA PHE A 109 -34.81 -8.11 -4.14
C PHE A 109 -35.14 -9.52 -4.65
N GLN A 110 -34.54 -10.58 -4.10
CA GLN A 110 -34.88 -11.97 -4.42
C GLN A 110 -35.91 -12.58 -3.46
N GLY A 111 -36.28 -11.85 -2.40
CA GLY A 111 -37.25 -12.28 -1.40
C GLY A 111 -36.76 -13.49 -0.61
N ASN A 112 -37.57 -14.54 -0.53
CA ASN A 112 -37.24 -15.73 0.24
C ASN A 112 -36.09 -16.52 -0.40
N ILE A 113 -34.91 -16.43 0.21
CA ILE A 113 -33.73 -17.18 -0.21
C ILE A 113 -33.87 -18.66 0.14
N ARG A 114 -33.73 -19.52 -0.87
CA ARG A 114 -33.71 -20.98 -0.78
C ARG A 114 -32.38 -21.50 -1.33
N GLU A 115 -32.10 -22.78 -1.12
CA GLU A 115 -30.94 -23.43 -1.72
C GLU A 115 -30.91 -23.29 -3.26
N THR A 116 -32.09 -23.28 -3.89
CA THR A 116 -32.26 -23.10 -5.33
C THR A 116 -32.24 -21.65 -5.80
N THR A 117 -32.21 -20.67 -4.89
CA THR A 117 -32.11 -19.26 -5.28
C THR A 117 -30.78 -19.03 -5.96
N ARG A 118 -30.82 -18.50 -7.17
CA ARG A 118 -29.63 -18.20 -7.97
C ARG A 118 -28.94 -16.96 -7.38
N PRO A 119 -27.61 -16.91 -7.29
CA PRO A 119 -26.93 -15.65 -7.02
C PRO A 119 -27.08 -14.67 -8.20
N VAL A 120 -26.78 -13.40 -7.99
CA VAL A 120 -26.97 -12.31 -8.97
C VAL A 120 -26.30 -12.62 -10.31
N SER A 121 -25.13 -13.25 -10.31
CA SER A 121 -24.42 -13.66 -11.52
C SER A 121 -25.18 -14.64 -12.42
N PHE A 122 -26.20 -15.34 -11.89
CA PHE A 122 -27.03 -16.33 -12.62
C PHE A 122 -28.53 -15.96 -12.60
N ASP A 123 -28.91 -14.80 -12.06
CA ASP A 123 -30.30 -14.36 -11.91
C ASP A 123 -30.62 -13.12 -12.77
N PRO A 124 -31.35 -13.27 -13.89
CA PRO A 124 -31.71 -12.16 -14.76
C PRO A 124 -32.65 -11.14 -14.11
N GLN A 125 -33.54 -11.58 -13.21
CA GLN A 125 -34.50 -10.68 -12.54
C GLN A 125 -33.77 -9.80 -11.52
N ALA A 126 -32.86 -10.40 -10.75
CA ALA A 126 -31.97 -9.68 -9.86
C ALA A 126 -31.11 -8.65 -10.61
N MET A 127 -30.49 -9.07 -11.73
CA MET A 127 -29.69 -8.16 -12.55
C MET A 127 -30.53 -7.02 -13.13
N GLN A 128 -31.75 -7.32 -13.60
CA GLN A 128 -32.66 -6.30 -14.11
C GLN A 128 -33.07 -5.28 -13.02
N ALA A 129 -33.33 -5.75 -11.80
CA ALA A 129 -33.64 -4.86 -10.68
C ALA A 129 -32.49 -3.89 -10.36
N LEU A 130 -31.24 -4.38 -10.43
CA LEU A 130 -30.05 -3.55 -10.28
C LEU A 130 -29.87 -2.56 -11.43
N MET A 131 -30.04 -3.01 -12.68
CA MET A 131 -29.93 -2.16 -13.87
C MET A 131 -31.09 -1.17 -14.04
N SER A 132 -32.14 -1.28 -13.23
CA SER A 132 -33.24 -0.30 -13.16
C SER A 132 -32.89 0.92 -12.28
N ILE A 133 -31.77 0.89 -11.57
CA ILE A 133 -31.22 2.05 -10.87
C ILE A 133 -30.68 3.02 -11.94
N PRO A 134 -31.10 4.30 -11.97
CA PRO A 134 -30.81 5.21 -13.08
C PRO A 134 -29.32 5.32 -13.43
N GLU A 135 -28.44 5.45 -12.45
CA GLU A 135 -27.00 5.60 -12.62
C GLU A 135 -26.40 4.37 -13.33
N LEU A 136 -26.72 3.17 -12.82
CA LEU A 136 -26.28 1.89 -13.41
C LEU A 136 -26.89 1.65 -14.79
N GLY A 137 -28.18 1.94 -14.96
CA GLY A 137 -28.90 1.77 -16.22
C GLY A 137 -28.39 2.69 -17.33
N ASN A 138 -28.13 3.95 -16.99
CA ASN A 138 -27.57 4.95 -17.91
C ASN A 138 -26.15 4.56 -18.34
N TRP A 139 -25.30 4.16 -17.39
CA TRP A 139 -23.97 3.62 -17.69
C TRP A 139 -24.03 2.39 -18.59
N ARG A 140 -24.94 1.46 -18.29
CA ARG A 140 -25.17 0.26 -19.09
C ARG A 140 -25.62 0.59 -20.52
N ALA A 141 -26.50 1.58 -20.68
CA ALA A 141 -26.96 2.08 -21.97
C ALA A 141 -25.85 2.81 -22.75
N ALA A 142 -24.96 3.52 -22.05
CA ALA A 142 -23.77 4.15 -22.61
C ALA A 142 -22.68 3.14 -23.05
N GLY A 143 -22.88 1.84 -22.81
CA GLY A 143 -22.02 0.76 -23.28
C GLY A 143 -21.14 0.13 -22.21
N GLY A 144 -21.40 0.38 -20.92
CA GLY A 144 -20.76 -0.32 -19.81
C GLY A 144 -20.89 -1.85 -19.94
N VAL A 145 -19.83 -2.59 -19.62
CA VAL A 145 -19.73 -4.05 -19.82
C VAL A 145 -19.95 -4.79 -18.51
N ILE A 146 -20.75 -5.86 -18.53
CA ILE A 146 -20.90 -6.76 -17.38
C ILE A 146 -20.04 -7.99 -17.59
N VAL A 147 -19.18 -8.28 -16.62
CA VAL A 147 -18.28 -9.44 -16.62
C VAL A 147 -18.68 -10.37 -15.49
N SER A 148 -18.74 -11.68 -15.75
CA SER A 148 -18.95 -12.64 -14.66
C SER A 148 -17.69 -12.75 -13.81
N ASP A 149 -17.83 -13.04 -12.52
CA ASP A 149 -16.74 -13.67 -11.77
C ASP A 149 -16.46 -15.08 -12.32
N ALA A 150 -15.39 -15.73 -11.84
CA ALA A 150 -14.92 -17.00 -12.35
C ALA A 150 -15.97 -18.11 -12.20
N LEU A 151 -16.44 -18.65 -13.32
CA LEU A 151 -17.56 -19.60 -13.37
C LEU A 151 -17.22 -21.02 -12.87
N GLY A 152 -15.97 -21.25 -12.51
CA GLY A 152 -15.48 -22.54 -12.03
C GLY A 152 -15.13 -22.57 -10.54
N VAL A 153 -15.33 -21.48 -9.79
CA VAL A 153 -14.98 -21.45 -8.36
C VAL A 153 -15.79 -22.46 -7.54
N PRO A 154 -15.27 -22.96 -6.40
CA PRO A 154 -15.97 -23.91 -5.53
C PRO A 154 -17.41 -23.54 -5.19
N ALA A 155 -17.71 -22.25 -5.00
CA ALA A 155 -19.06 -21.75 -4.76
C ALA A 155 -20.04 -22.13 -5.88
N VAL A 156 -19.63 -21.97 -7.14
CA VAL A 156 -20.45 -22.30 -8.31
C VAL A 156 -20.61 -23.82 -8.43
N ARG A 157 -19.52 -24.59 -8.25
CA ARG A 157 -19.57 -26.06 -8.30
C ARG A 157 -20.60 -26.60 -7.31
N LYS A 158 -20.52 -26.19 -6.04
CA LYS A 158 -21.45 -26.59 -4.98
C LYS A 158 -22.88 -26.11 -5.22
N HIS A 159 -23.07 -24.97 -5.86
CA HIS A 159 -24.40 -24.46 -6.16
C HIS A 159 -25.16 -25.34 -7.17
N TYR A 160 -24.46 -25.81 -8.21
CA TYR A 160 -25.06 -26.65 -9.25
C TYR A 160 -25.08 -28.14 -8.87
N ASP A 161 -24.08 -28.59 -8.12
CA ASP A 161 -24.00 -29.94 -7.59
C ASP A 161 -23.34 -29.93 -6.19
N PRO A 162 -24.15 -29.91 -5.11
CA PRO A 162 -23.64 -29.92 -3.73
C PRO A 162 -22.78 -31.14 -3.39
N LYS A 163 -22.93 -32.25 -4.14
CA LYS A 163 -22.13 -33.47 -3.95
C LYS A 163 -20.80 -33.43 -4.69
N LEU A 164 -20.60 -32.44 -5.56
CA LEU A 164 -19.41 -32.29 -6.39
C LEU A 164 -19.13 -33.56 -7.21
N GLU A 165 -20.17 -34.18 -7.76
CA GLU A 165 -20.07 -35.37 -8.63
C GLU A 165 -19.99 -34.96 -10.11
N THR A 166 -20.59 -33.83 -10.48
CA THR A 166 -20.71 -33.36 -11.85
C THR A 166 -20.40 -31.87 -11.98
N PHE A 167 -19.91 -31.47 -13.15
CA PHE A 167 -19.73 -30.06 -13.52
C PHE A 167 -20.49 -29.79 -14.82
N ASN A 168 -21.71 -29.26 -14.71
CA ASN A 168 -22.55 -28.96 -15.86
C ASN A 168 -22.17 -27.62 -16.49
N HIS A 169 -21.00 -27.57 -17.13
CA HIS A 169 -20.41 -26.37 -17.72
C HIS A 169 -21.37 -25.64 -18.67
N ARG A 170 -22.13 -26.37 -19.50
CA ARG A 170 -23.12 -25.79 -20.42
C ARG A 170 -24.24 -25.06 -19.69
N ARG A 171 -24.79 -25.63 -18.61
CA ARG A 171 -25.82 -24.97 -17.81
C ARG A 171 -25.27 -23.73 -17.11
N ILE A 172 -24.08 -23.84 -16.53
CA ILE A 172 -23.42 -22.73 -15.81
C ILE A 172 -23.24 -21.53 -16.73
N VAL A 173 -22.65 -21.71 -17.91
CA VAL A 173 -22.42 -20.59 -18.84
C VAL A 173 -23.70 -20.05 -19.44
N GLN A 174 -24.70 -20.92 -19.68
CA GLN A 174 -26.01 -20.50 -20.17
C GLN A 174 -26.71 -19.58 -19.17
N GLU A 175 -26.79 -19.99 -17.90
CA GLU A 175 -27.44 -19.21 -16.86
C GLU A 175 -26.68 -17.89 -16.61
N ALA A 176 -25.33 -17.91 -16.63
CA ALA A 176 -24.53 -16.69 -16.48
C ALA A 176 -24.77 -15.70 -17.64
N PHE A 177 -24.81 -16.22 -18.88
CA PHE A 177 -25.03 -15.40 -20.06
C PHE A 177 -26.43 -14.76 -20.08
N TYR A 178 -27.46 -15.55 -19.78
CA TYR A 178 -28.83 -15.06 -19.73
C TYR A 178 -29.11 -14.15 -18.53
N ALA A 179 -28.33 -14.23 -17.45
CA ALA A 179 -28.40 -13.28 -16.34
C ALA A 179 -28.02 -11.84 -16.75
N GLY A 180 -27.35 -11.66 -17.90
CA GLY A 180 -26.99 -10.34 -18.43
C GLY A 180 -25.48 -10.07 -18.52
N ASN A 181 -24.64 -11.05 -18.19
CA ASN A 181 -23.19 -10.96 -18.40
C ASN A 181 -22.87 -10.91 -19.90
N ASP A 182 -21.96 -10.02 -20.30
CA ASP A 182 -21.48 -9.93 -21.69
C ASP A 182 -20.20 -10.73 -21.89
N LEU A 183 -19.31 -10.72 -20.90
CA LEU A 183 -18.06 -11.46 -20.88
C LEU A 183 -18.09 -12.51 -19.76
N LEU A 184 -17.83 -13.76 -20.12
CA LEU A 184 -17.85 -14.88 -19.18
C LEU A 184 -16.41 -15.30 -18.83
N LEU A 185 -16.08 -15.29 -17.55
CA LEU A 185 -14.77 -15.71 -17.06
C LEU A 185 -14.73 -17.23 -16.85
N LEU A 186 -14.23 -17.96 -17.86
CA LEU A 186 -14.10 -19.43 -17.84
C LEU A 186 -12.80 -19.87 -17.14
N SER A 187 -12.64 -19.50 -15.86
CA SER A 187 -11.51 -19.91 -15.02
C SER A 187 -11.93 -20.99 -14.03
N GLN A 188 -11.00 -21.88 -13.65
CA GLN A 188 -11.25 -23.05 -12.81
C GLN A 188 -12.38 -23.94 -13.35
N PHE A 189 -12.57 -23.92 -14.67
CA PHE A 189 -13.81 -24.27 -15.38
C PHE A 189 -13.99 -25.79 -15.58
N ASP A 190 -13.78 -26.53 -14.51
CA ASP A 190 -14.00 -27.96 -14.37
C ASP A 190 -14.29 -28.29 -12.89
N LEU A 191 -14.41 -29.58 -12.57
CA LEU A 191 -14.73 -30.03 -11.21
C LEU A 191 -13.51 -30.06 -10.27
N HIS A 192 -12.32 -30.35 -10.81
CA HIS A 192 -11.13 -30.71 -10.04
C HIS A 192 -9.95 -29.74 -10.25
N ASP A 193 -10.20 -28.60 -10.86
CA ASP A 193 -9.19 -27.60 -11.22
C ASP A 193 -8.07 -28.15 -12.14
N SER A 194 -8.45 -29.06 -13.06
CA SER A 194 -7.54 -29.70 -14.01
C SER A 194 -7.55 -28.98 -15.37
N TRP A 195 -6.42 -28.38 -15.75
CA TRP A 195 -6.33 -27.63 -17.02
C TRP A 195 -6.80 -28.41 -18.27
N PRO A 196 -6.43 -29.68 -18.49
CA PRO A 196 -6.96 -30.45 -19.62
C PRO A 196 -8.49 -30.55 -19.64
N ALA A 197 -9.11 -30.79 -18.48
CA ALA A 197 -10.58 -30.87 -18.37
C ALA A 197 -11.23 -29.49 -18.57
N GLN A 198 -10.63 -28.42 -18.02
CA GLN A 198 -11.08 -27.05 -18.25
C GLN A 198 -11.07 -26.71 -19.75
N LEU A 199 -9.99 -27.04 -20.43
CA LEU A 199 -9.85 -26.78 -21.87
C LEU A 199 -10.91 -27.52 -22.69
N GLU A 200 -11.21 -28.78 -22.37
CA GLU A 200 -12.28 -29.52 -23.05
C GLU A 200 -13.67 -28.91 -22.78
N ASN A 201 -13.96 -28.54 -21.53
CA ASN A 201 -15.21 -27.83 -21.18
C ASN A 201 -15.34 -26.48 -21.89
N ILE A 202 -14.24 -25.75 -22.06
CA ILE A 202 -14.18 -24.47 -22.80
C ILE A 202 -14.48 -24.71 -24.29
N LYS A 203 -13.80 -25.68 -24.93
CA LYS A 203 -14.02 -26.01 -26.36
C LYS A 203 -15.45 -26.44 -26.62
N ASP A 204 -16.00 -27.29 -25.75
CA ASP A 204 -17.37 -27.75 -25.84
C ASP A 204 -18.36 -26.59 -25.69
N THR A 205 -18.14 -25.71 -24.71
CA THR A 205 -18.93 -24.50 -24.51
C THR A 205 -18.96 -23.62 -25.76
N ILE A 206 -17.79 -23.33 -26.35
CA ILE A 206 -17.68 -22.50 -27.55
C ILE A 206 -18.42 -23.15 -28.73
N THR A 207 -18.25 -24.45 -28.93
CA THR A 207 -18.90 -25.20 -30.01
C THR A 207 -20.42 -25.17 -29.85
N TRP A 208 -20.90 -25.40 -28.62
CA TRP A 208 -22.32 -25.38 -28.31
C TRP A 208 -22.93 -23.97 -28.44
N PHE A 209 -22.26 -22.91 -27.98
CA PHE A 209 -22.70 -21.53 -28.19
C PHE A 209 -22.75 -21.16 -29.68
N ARG A 210 -21.80 -21.64 -30.49
CA ARG A 210 -21.81 -21.44 -31.95
C ARG A 210 -23.03 -22.08 -32.59
N GLU A 211 -23.38 -23.31 -32.19
CA GLU A 211 -24.59 -23.99 -32.68
C GLU A 211 -25.86 -23.21 -32.31
N ARG A 212 -25.96 -22.72 -31.07
CA ARG A 212 -27.09 -21.88 -30.64
C ARG A 212 -27.15 -20.58 -31.41
N TYR A 213 -26.02 -19.92 -31.65
CA TYR A 213 -25.95 -18.68 -32.43
C TYR A 213 -26.49 -18.85 -33.85
N VAL A 214 -26.22 -20.00 -34.48
CA VAL A 214 -26.71 -20.29 -35.84
C VAL A 214 -28.21 -20.64 -35.84
N ASN A 215 -28.68 -21.37 -34.83
CA ASN A 215 -30.00 -21.99 -34.85
C ASN A 215 -31.08 -21.25 -34.05
N GLU A 216 -30.71 -20.34 -33.14
CA GLU A 216 -31.63 -19.67 -32.22
C GLU A 216 -31.56 -18.13 -32.37
N PRO A 217 -32.52 -17.49 -33.06
CA PRO A 217 -32.49 -16.04 -33.32
C PRO A 217 -32.44 -15.15 -32.06
N SER A 218 -33.10 -15.57 -30.97
CA SER A 218 -33.06 -14.83 -29.70
C SER A 218 -31.69 -14.89 -29.03
N PHE A 219 -31.02 -16.04 -29.11
CA PHE A 219 -29.66 -16.20 -28.60
C PHE A 219 -28.67 -15.38 -29.46
N GLN A 220 -28.81 -15.41 -30.78
CA GLN A 220 -28.04 -14.58 -31.70
C GLN A 220 -28.16 -13.10 -31.35
N ALA A 221 -29.38 -12.58 -31.19
CA ALA A 221 -29.61 -11.18 -30.85
C ALA A 221 -28.93 -10.78 -29.53
N ARG A 222 -28.98 -11.64 -28.51
CA ARG A 222 -28.29 -11.41 -27.22
C ARG A 222 -26.77 -11.43 -27.38
N VAL A 223 -26.21 -12.35 -28.17
CA VAL A 223 -24.77 -12.38 -28.47
C VAL A 223 -24.33 -11.13 -29.19
N ASP A 224 -25.07 -10.67 -30.20
CA ASP A 224 -24.76 -9.45 -30.95
C ASP A 224 -24.79 -8.20 -30.06
N GLU A 225 -25.71 -8.17 -29.10
CA GLU A 225 -25.81 -7.10 -28.11
C GLU A 225 -24.57 -7.03 -27.20
N SER A 226 -24.15 -8.18 -26.64
CA SER A 226 -22.93 -8.31 -25.83
C SER A 226 -21.69 -7.96 -26.65
N LEU A 227 -21.57 -8.52 -27.85
CA LEU A 227 -20.44 -8.31 -28.75
C LEU A 227 -20.31 -6.83 -29.13
N ARG A 228 -21.43 -6.13 -29.40
CA ARG A 228 -21.42 -4.70 -29.71
C ARG A 228 -20.83 -3.87 -28.57
N ARG A 229 -21.12 -4.18 -27.31
CA ARG A 229 -20.52 -3.48 -26.16
C ARG A 229 -19.03 -3.77 -26.03
N ILE A 230 -18.65 -5.04 -26.16
CA ILE A 230 -17.24 -5.45 -26.11
C ILE A 230 -16.43 -4.79 -27.23
N LEU A 231 -16.95 -4.76 -28.46
CA LEU A 231 -16.28 -4.12 -29.60
C LEU A 231 -16.19 -2.60 -29.43
N ARG A 232 -17.22 -1.94 -28.89
CA ARG A 232 -17.15 -0.51 -28.54
C ARG A 232 -16.08 -0.22 -27.51
N LEU A 233 -15.98 -1.04 -26.46
CA LEU A 233 -14.92 -0.91 -25.46
C LEU A 233 -13.55 -1.11 -26.10
N LYS A 234 -13.34 -2.20 -26.85
CA LYS A 234 -12.08 -2.46 -27.56
C LYS A 234 -11.69 -1.32 -28.50
N HIS A 235 -12.65 -0.76 -29.25
CA HIS A 235 -12.41 0.37 -30.15
C HIS A 235 -12.07 1.67 -29.40
N ARG A 236 -12.65 1.89 -28.21
CA ARG A 236 -12.31 3.02 -27.33
C ARG A 236 -10.87 2.91 -26.85
N LEU A 237 -10.46 1.73 -26.39
CA LEU A 237 -9.10 1.46 -25.91
C LEU A 237 -8.08 1.49 -27.07
N TYR A 238 -8.43 0.91 -28.22
CA TYR A 238 -7.57 0.79 -29.40
C TYR A 238 -8.38 1.10 -30.67
N PRO A 239 -8.35 2.36 -31.17
CA PRO A 239 -9.11 2.77 -32.35
C PRO A 239 -8.70 2.04 -33.64
N ARG A 240 -7.50 1.45 -33.66
CA ARG A 240 -7.03 0.57 -34.73
C ARG A 240 -6.84 -0.83 -34.17
N PHE A 241 -7.51 -1.81 -34.77
CA PHE A 241 -7.29 -3.23 -34.47
C PHE A 241 -6.09 -3.74 -35.27
N ALA A 242 -4.90 -3.32 -34.85
CA ALA A 242 -3.64 -3.70 -35.44
C ALA A 242 -2.69 -4.24 -34.36
N LEU A 243 -1.93 -5.30 -34.66
CA LEU A 243 -1.11 -5.99 -33.67
C LEU A 243 0.01 -5.08 -33.13
N ASP A 244 0.58 -4.22 -33.97
CA ASP A 244 1.56 -3.21 -33.60
C ASP A 244 1.02 -2.20 -32.58
N ALA A 245 -0.30 -1.96 -32.55
CA ALA A 245 -0.91 -1.02 -31.63
C ALA A 245 -0.98 -1.55 -30.17
N VAL A 246 -0.85 -2.87 -29.98
CA VAL A 246 -0.91 -3.53 -28.65
C VAL A 246 0.44 -4.11 -28.21
N GLN A 247 1.46 -4.08 -29.06
CA GLN A 247 2.81 -4.52 -28.73
C GLN A 247 3.60 -3.38 -28.08
N VAL A 248 4.46 -3.75 -27.13
CA VAL A 248 5.37 -2.83 -26.45
C VAL A 248 6.81 -3.23 -26.73
N ASP A 249 7.70 -2.24 -26.75
CA ASP A 249 9.14 -2.47 -26.83
C ASP A 249 9.65 -2.94 -25.45
N LEU A 250 10.17 -4.17 -25.39
CA LEU A 250 10.66 -4.76 -24.16
C LEU A 250 11.97 -4.12 -23.69
N GLU A 251 12.76 -3.53 -24.60
CA GLU A 251 14.01 -2.85 -24.24
C GLU A 251 13.73 -1.56 -23.44
N GLN A 252 12.58 -0.91 -23.70
CA GLN A 252 12.14 0.30 -23.00
C GLN A 252 11.31 0.02 -21.74
N LEU A 253 11.10 -1.25 -21.37
CA LEU A 253 10.25 -1.61 -20.24
C LEU A 253 10.82 -1.09 -18.92
N ALA A 254 12.13 -1.20 -18.74
CA ALA A 254 12.84 -0.77 -17.54
C ALA A 254 12.74 0.75 -17.34
N ASP A 255 12.63 1.54 -18.42
CA ASP A 255 12.50 3.00 -18.35
C ASP A 255 11.12 3.46 -17.88
N LYS A 256 10.13 2.56 -17.81
CA LYS A 256 8.73 2.89 -17.45
C LYS A 256 8.24 2.15 -16.21
N VAL A 257 8.56 0.86 -16.09
CA VAL A 257 8.10 0.02 -14.97
C VAL A 257 9.03 0.17 -13.78
N GLY A 258 8.45 0.35 -12.59
CA GLY A 258 9.21 0.47 -11.35
C GLY A 258 9.83 1.84 -11.10
N GLN A 259 9.48 2.86 -11.91
CA GLN A 259 10.02 4.22 -11.77
C GLN A 259 9.39 5.02 -10.61
N SER A 260 8.19 4.66 -10.17
CA SER A 260 7.43 5.40 -9.14
C SER A 260 7.76 5.00 -7.71
N GLN A 261 8.97 4.49 -7.42
CA GLN A 261 9.32 4.03 -6.05
C GLN A 261 9.21 5.15 -5.01
N GLY A 262 9.55 6.39 -5.37
CA GLY A 262 9.41 7.54 -4.48
C GLY A 262 7.96 7.79 -4.05
N VAL A 263 7.02 7.65 -4.99
CA VAL A 263 5.57 7.76 -4.69
C VAL A 263 5.12 6.62 -3.79
N VAL A 264 5.57 5.38 -4.06
CA VAL A 264 5.22 4.21 -3.24
C VAL A 264 5.80 4.34 -1.82
N ALA A 265 7.01 4.86 -1.67
CA ALA A 265 7.64 5.12 -0.37
C ALA A 265 6.90 6.20 0.42
N GLN A 266 6.50 7.29 -0.26
CA GLN A 266 5.68 8.34 0.35
C GLN A 266 4.33 7.79 0.81
N MET A 267 3.63 7.03 -0.05
CA MET A 267 2.37 6.37 0.33
C MET A 267 2.56 5.43 1.52
N ALA A 268 3.65 4.66 1.54
CA ALA A 268 3.95 3.77 2.65
C ALA A 268 4.10 4.55 3.96
N GLN A 269 4.87 5.64 3.96
CA GLN A 269 5.07 6.52 5.11
C GLN A 269 3.76 7.16 5.60
N GLU A 270 2.96 7.73 4.70
CA GLU A 270 1.69 8.40 5.03
C GLU A 270 0.63 7.40 5.54
N SER A 271 0.69 6.15 5.09
CA SER A 271 -0.27 5.11 5.50
C SER A 271 0.02 4.48 6.86
N VAL A 272 1.22 4.66 7.44
CA VAL A 272 1.54 4.03 8.73
C VAL A 272 0.61 4.59 9.82
N SER A 273 -0.12 3.68 10.46
CA SER A 273 -1.06 3.98 11.53
C SER A 273 -0.53 3.44 12.86
N LEU A 274 -0.43 4.30 13.88
CA LEU A 274 -0.24 3.86 15.26
C LEU A 274 -1.61 3.50 15.87
N ILE A 275 -1.85 2.22 16.09
CA ILE A 275 -3.11 1.69 16.63
C ILE A 275 -3.13 1.80 18.16
N TYR A 276 -1.99 1.58 18.81
CA TYR A 276 -1.82 1.68 20.26
C TYR A 276 -0.38 2.11 20.60
N PRO A 277 -0.15 3.00 21.59
CA PRO A 277 -1.14 3.72 22.39
C PRO A 277 -1.92 4.75 21.56
N GLY A 278 -3.05 5.24 22.09
CA GLY A 278 -3.86 6.26 21.42
C GLY A 278 -3.15 7.63 21.37
N ARG A 279 -3.67 8.57 20.56
CA ARG A 279 -3.09 9.91 20.37
C ARG A 279 -2.86 10.70 21.69
N GLN A 280 -3.71 10.49 22.69
CA GLN A 280 -3.59 11.15 24.01
C GLN A 280 -2.51 10.54 24.91
N GLU A 281 -2.00 9.38 24.54
CA GLU A 281 -1.06 8.57 25.32
C GLU A 281 0.29 8.41 24.60
N LEU A 282 0.60 9.27 23.62
CA LEU A 282 1.86 9.23 22.87
C LEU A 282 3.09 9.33 23.77
N ASP A 283 2.99 10.03 24.90
CA ASP A 283 4.04 10.11 25.93
C ASP A 283 4.41 8.74 26.54
N ARG A 284 3.56 7.71 26.35
CA ARG A 284 3.83 6.33 26.80
C ARG A 284 4.72 5.56 25.83
N LEU A 285 4.94 6.05 24.60
CA LEU A 285 5.84 5.41 23.66
C LEU A 285 7.29 5.50 24.18
N PRO A 286 8.03 4.38 24.24
CA PRO A 286 9.44 4.42 24.59
C PRO A 286 10.26 5.15 23.51
N PRO A 287 11.47 5.66 23.83
CA PRO A 287 12.40 6.12 22.81
C PRO A 287 12.77 4.97 21.85
N PRO A 288 13.26 5.28 20.63
CA PRO A 288 13.60 4.27 19.64
C PRO A 288 14.74 3.35 20.14
N PRO A 289 14.89 2.13 19.57
CA PRO A 289 15.93 1.20 19.97
C PRO A 289 17.34 1.82 19.90
N VAL A 290 18.21 1.44 20.83
CA VAL A 290 19.61 1.92 20.90
C VAL A 290 20.63 0.78 20.85
N VAL A 291 21.91 1.12 20.71
CA VAL A 291 22.98 0.20 20.30
C VAL A 291 23.24 -0.95 21.29
N ASP A 292 22.95 -0.74 22.56
CA ASP A 292 23.15 -1.70 23.63
C ASP A 292 21.92 -2.57 23.93
N GLU A 293 20.81 -2.37 23.23
CA GLU A 293 19.59 -3.17 23.40
C GLU A 293 19.56 -4.39 22.46
N ASN A 294 18.97 -5.48 22.94
CA ASN A 294 18.74 -6.69 22.16
C ASN A 294 17.36 -6.67 21.52
N ILE A 295 17.32 -6.88 20.20
CA ILE A 295 16.08 -6.88 19.41
C ILE A 295 15.80 -8.30 18.94
N LEU A 296 14.67 -8.86 19.38
CA LEU A 296 14.17 -10.15 18.91
C LEU A 296 12.93 -9.94 18.04
N ILE A 297 12.98 -10.45 16.82
CA ILE A 297 11.92 -10.32 15.83
C ILE A 297 11.29 -11.69 15.59
N PHE A 298 9.96 -11.75 15.62
CA PHE A 298 9.18 -12.90 15.18
C PHE A 298 8.39 -12.53 13.92
N THR A 299 8.62 -13.26 12.83
CA THR A 299 7.97 -13.01 11.54
C THR A 299 7.05 -14.16 11.17
N ASP A 300 5.86 -13.84 10.66
CA ASP A 300 4.94 -14.81 10.07
C ASP A 300 5.56 -15.41 8.79
N ASP A 301 5.89 -16.70 8.85
CA ASP A 301 6.64 -17.44 7.82
C ASP A 301 5.74 -18.23 6.86
N ARG A 302 4.51 -17.76 6.64
CA ARG A 302 3.66 -18.34 5.61
C ARG A 302 4.21 -18.06 4.20
N GLN A 303 3.97 -19.03 3.32
CA GLN A 303 4.46 -19.02 1.94
C GLN A 303 3.32 -19.00 0.93
N ALA A 304 3.59 -18.44 -0.25
CA ALA A 304 2.75 -18.48 -1.43
C ALA A 304 3.47 -19.19 -2.59
N ARG A 305 2.68 -19.59 -3.59
CA ARG A 305 3.16 -20.10 -4.89
C ARG A 305 2.27 -19.53 -5.98
N ASP A 306 2.87 -19.07 -7.07
CA ASP A 306 2.10 -18.54 -8.21
C ASP A 306 1.48 -19.65 -9.06
N CYS A 307 2.06 -20.87 -9.00
CA CYS A 307 1.58 -22.06 -9.69
C CYS A 307 2.02 -23.33 -8.94
N PRO A 308 1.42 -24.51 -9.21
CA PRO A 308 1.77 -25.76 -8.53
C PRO A 308 3.27 -26.11 -8.58
N ASP A 309 3.91 -25.84 -9.72
CA ASP A 309 5.32 -26.13 -9.99
C ASP A 309 6.26 -24.93 -9.72
N CYS A 310 5.71 -23.79 -9.30
CA CYS A 310 6.49 -22.59 -9.04
C CYS A 310 7.21 -22.69 -7.68
N PRO A 311 8.40 -22.10 -7.54
CA PRO A 311 9.07 -22.03 -6.24
C PRO A 311 8.19 -21.29 -5.24
N ALA A 312 8.18 -21.78 -4.00
CA ALA A 312 7.52 -21.08 -2.91
C ALA A 312 8.30 -19.81 -2.55
N TYR A 313 7.58 -18.77 -2.17
CA TYR A 313 8.16 -17.54 -1.63
C TYR A 313 7.42 -17.14 -0.36
N ASP A 314 8.14 -16.51 0.56
CA ASP A 314 7.55 -16.00 1.80
C ASP A 314 6.74 -14.75 1.51
N PHE A 315 5.61 -14.60 2.20
CA PHE A 315 4.85 -13.35 2.14
C PHE A 315 5.61 -12.17 2.75
N ILE A 316 6.38 -12.44 3.82
CA ILE A 316 7.38 -11.56 4.40
C ILE A 316 8.63 -12.44 4.61
N PRO A 317 9.76 -12.15 3.95
CA PRO A 317 10.98 -12.90 4.22
C PRO A 317 11.32 -12.83 5.72
N PRO A 318 11.64 -13.95 6.39
CA PRO A 318 11.84 -13.96 7.85
C PRO A 318 12.82 -12.92 8.38
N GLU A 319 13.87 -12.62 7.60
CA GLU A 319 14.93 -11.66 7.98
C GLU A 319 14.66 -10.24 7.46
N ALA A 320 13.57 -9.98 6.73
CA ALA A 320 13.34 -8.69 6.05
C ALA A 320 13.38 -7.48 6.99
N LEU A 321 12.76 -7.57 8.17
CA LEU A 321 12.81 -6.48 9.15
C LEU A 321 14.21 -6.31 9.75
N GLN A 322 14.89 -7.42 10.08
CA GLN A 322 16.26 -7.40 10.60
C GLN A 322 17.20 -6.72 9.60
N ASP A 323 17.15 -7.14 8.34
CA ASP A 323 18.01 -6.61 7.28
C ASP A 323 17.72 -5.13 7.03
N THR A 324 16.44 -4.74 7.05
CA THR A 324 16.03 -3.33 6.91
C THR A 324 16.53 -2.49 8.07
N ILE A 325 16.43 -2.98 9.31
CA ILE A 325 16.95 -2.30 10.50
C ILE A 325 18.48 -2.14 10.39
N ILE A 326 19.20 -3.19 10.01
CA ILE A 326 20.66 -3.14 9.85
C ILE A 326 21.06 -2.19 8.72
N GLN A 327 20.32 -2.20 7.61
CA GLN A 327 20.57 -1.33 6.47
C GLN A 327 20.42 0.15 6.84
N LEU A 328 19.38 0.50 7.60
CA LEU A 328 19.07 1.90 7.95
C LEU A 328 19.83 2.40 9.18
N TYR A 329 20.06 1.53 10.17
CA TYR A 329 20.56 1.93 11.50
C TYR A 329 21.83 1.21 11.95
N GLY A 330 22.34 0.27 11.15
CA GLY A 330 23.56 -0.46 11.46
C GLY A 330 24.83 0.39 11.38
N PRO A 331 26.01 -0.22 11.61
CA PRO A 331 27.29 0.49 11.75
C PRO A 331 27.74 1.26 10.49
N THR A 332 27.22 0.88 9.32
CA THR A 332 27.50 1.57 8.04
C THR A 332 26.54 2.72 7.74
N ALA A 333 25.51 2.92 8.57
CA ALA A 333 24.50 3.96 8.45
C ALA A 333 24.53 4.87 9.70
N SER A 334 23.48 4.89 10.53
CA SER A 334 23.46 5.74 11.75
C SER A 334 24.28 5.18 12.92
N GLY A 335 24.57 3.88 12.94
CA GLY A 335 25.26 3.22 14.06
C GLY A 335 24.42 3.11 15.33
N GLN A 336 23.10 3.24 15.23
CA GLN A 336 22.17 3.18 16.36
C GLN A 336 21.88 1.75 16.83
N VAL A 337 22.20 0.73 16.03
CA VAL A 337 22.05 -0.69 16.43
C VAL A 337 23.33 -1.50 16.16
N ASP A 338 23.52 -2.56 16.95
CA ASP A 338 24.55 -3.58 16.75
C ASP A 338 23.93 -4.81 16.05
N PRO A 339 24.35 -5.16 14.82
CA PRO A 339 23.83 -6.33 14.10
C PRO A 339 23.95 -7.64 14.88
N ALA A 340 24.94 -7.76 15.78
CA ALA A 340 25.11 -8.96 16.60
C ALA A 340 24.02 -9.14 17.68
N ARG A 341 23.23 -8.09 17.97
CA ARG A 341 22.16 -8.07 18.97
C ARG A 341 20.76 -8.11 18.37
N ILE A 342 20.65 -8.26 17.05
CA ILE A 342 19.38 -8.38 16.35
C ILE A 342 19.24 -9.83 15.89
N HIS A 343 18.12 -10.45 16.26
CA HIS A 343 17.84 -11.83 15.90
C HIS A 343 16.43 -11.94 15.35
N SER A 344 16.30 -12.56 14.18
CA SER A 344 15.01 -12.96 13.62
C SER A 344 14.71 -14.44 13.85
N LEU A 345 13.44 -14.73 14.16
CA LEU A 345 12.84 -16.06 14.31
C LEU A 345 11.49 -16.07 13.59
N THR A 346 11.01 -17.27 13.26
CA THR A 346 9.69 -17.43 12.62
C THR A 346 8.57 -17.72 13.60
N PHE A 347 7.33 -17.55 13.17
CA PHE A 347 6.15 -17.96 13.92
C PHE A 347 6.09 -19.47 14.13
N SER A 348 6.49 -20.26 13.13
CA SER A 348 6.66 -21.72 13.29
C SER A 348 7.66 -22.07 14.39
N GLN A 349 8.81 -21.39 14.46
CA GLN A 349 9.80 -21.60 15.54
C GLN A 349 9.23 -21.21 16.91
N LEU A 350 8.47 -20.11 16.99
CA LEU A 350 7.80 -19.68 18.21
C LEU A 350 6.76 -20.71 18.68
N MET A 351 5.95 -21.26 17.77
CA MET A 351 5.00 -22.32 18.10
C MET A 351 5.68 -23.57 18.61
N GLY A 352 6.79 -23.98 17.99
CA GLY A 352 7.60 -25.12 18.45
C GLY A 352 8.10 -24.91 19.88
N PHE A 353 8.56 -23.69 20.21
CA PHE A 353 8.94 -23.31 21.57
C PHE A 353 7.77 -23.35 22.55
N LEU A 354 6.57 -22.95 22.13
CA LEU A 354 5.35 -23.02 22.94
C LEU A 354 4.79 -24.44 23.11
N GLY A 355 5.42 -25.45 22.49
CA GLY A 355 4.94 -26.84 22.50
C GLY A 355 3.66 -27.04 21.67
N LEU A 356 3.39 -26.15 20.72
CA LEU A 356 2.24 -26.21 19.84
C LEU A 356 2.57 -26.94 18.53
N PRO A 357 1.58 -27.56 17.86
CA PRO A 357 1.81 -28.26 16.59
C PRO A 357 2.33 -27.31 15.50
N VAL A 358 3.44 -27.67 14.87
CA VAL A 358 4.03 -26.92 13.75
C VAL A 358 3.94 -27.77 12.48
N PRO A 359 3.22 -27.35 11.43
CA PRO A 359 3.18 -28.07 10.16
C PRO A 359 4.53 -27.98 9.44
N GLY A 360 5.17 -29.12 9.18
CA GLY A 360 6.24 -29.22 8.17
C GLY A 360 7.66 -28.77 8.57
N SER A 361 7.96 -28.46 9.84
CA SER A 361 9.34 -28.12 10.25
C SER A 361 9.93 -29.08 11.29
N GLU A 362 11.13 -29.59 11.01
CA GLU A 362 12.13 -29.90 12.03
C GLU A 362 12.60 -28.56 12.62
N ALA A 363 12.53 -28.37 13.94
CA ALA A 363 12.98 -27.12 14.56
C ALA A 363 14.51 -26.99 14.44
N GLU A 364 15.00 -26.11 13.56
CA GLU A 364 16.43 -25.87 13.34
C GLU A 364 17.15 -25.29 14.57
N LYS A 365 16.44 -24.51 15.41
CA LYS A 365 16.96 -23.97 16.67
C LYS A 365 16.36 -24.73 17.85
N SER A 366 17.18 -25.04 18.85
CA SER A 366 16.68 -25.72 20.05
C SER A 366 15.75 -24.80 20.85
N ASN A 367 14.74 -25.35 21.51
CA ASN A 367 13.83 -24.57 22.36
C ASN A 367 14.59 -23.78 23.45
N ALA A 368 15.77 -24.24 23.87
CA ALA A 368 16.64 -23.55 24.81
C ALA A 368 17.23 -22.25 24.25
N ASP A 369 17.52 -22.20 22.94
CA ASP A 369 18.05 -21.00 22.27
C ASP A 369 16.95 -19.93 22.16
N VAL A 370 15.73 -20.33 21.78
CA VAL A 370 14.57 -19.43 21.71
C VAL A 370 14.26 -18.83 23.08
N GLU A 371 14.27 -19.66 24.14
CA GLU A 371 14.08 -19.17 25.51
C GLU A 371 15.16 -18.17 25.93
N SER A 372 16.41 -18.45 25.58
CA SER A 372 17.53 -17.57 25.90
C SER A 372 17.37 -16.22 25.23
N LEU A 373 17.02 -16.20 23.94
CA LEU A 373 16.78 -14.98 23.17
C LEU A 373 15.61 -14.16 23.75
N ILE A 374 14.49 -14.81 24.08
CA ILE A 374 13.34 -14.12 24.72
C ILE A 374 13.75 -13.51 26.05
N ARG A 375 14.52 -14.25 26.86
CA ARG A 375 14.98 -13.78 28.18
C ARG A 375 15.89 -12.55 28.06
N THR A 376 16.81 -12.53 27.11
CA THR A 376 17.79 -11.44 26.93
C THR A 376 17.26 -10.26 26.10
N ALA A 377 16.16 -10.42 25.37
CA ALA A 377 15.58 -9.36 24.54
C ALA A 377 15.12 -8.15 25.37
N ASP A 378 15.46 -6.95 24.92
CA ASP A 378 14.89 -5.70 25.41
C ASP A 378 13.66 -5.32 24.59
N TRP A 379 13.70 -5.57 23.28
CA TRP A 379 12.61 -5.42 22.34
C TRP A 379 12.17 -6.79 21.80
N ILE A 380 10.86 -7.04 21.81
CA ILE A 380 10.25 -8.17 21.10
C ILE A 380 9.29 -7.60 20.07
N ILE A 381 9.60 -7.81 18.80
CA ILE A 381 8.84 -7.27 17.66
C ILE A 381 8.14 -8.43 16.95
N PHE A 382 6.84 -8.28 16.67
CA PHE A 382 6.06 -9.23 15.90
C PHE A 382 5.66 -8.63 14.55
N ALA A 383 6.14 -9.21 13.46
CA ALA A 383 5.71 -8.90 12.09
C ALA A 383 4.57 -9.85 11.68
N THR A 384 3.34 -9.34 11.68
CA THR A 384 2.13 -10.17 11.58
C THR A 384 1.34 -9.91 10.30
N LEU A 385 0.63 -10.95 9.86
CA LEU A 385 -0.37 -10.87 8.78
C LEU A 385 -1.78 -10.97 9.40
N ASP A 386 -2.69 -11.73 8.80
CA ASP A 386 -4.03 -12.00 9.33
C ASP A 386 -4.07 -13.22 10.26
N HIS A 387 -5.03 -13.27 11.17
CA HIS A 387 -5.28 -14.45 12.03
C HIS A 387 -6.19 -15.45 11.30
N ASN A 388 -5.59 -16.53 10.77
CA ASN A 388 -6.29 -17.59 10.04
C ASN A 388 -5.70 -18.98 10.37
N PRO A 389 -5.90 -19.49 11.60
CA PRO A 389 -5.29 -20.74 12.05
C PRO A 389 -5.82 -22.00 11.35
N GLN A 390 -6.93 -21.89 10.61
CA GLN A 390 -7.52 -23.01 9.87
C GLN A 390 -6.73 -23.34 8.61
N GLU A 391 -6.23 -22.32 7.92
CA GLU A 391 -5.41 -22.48 6.71
C GLU A 391 -3.91 -22.38 7.03
N TYR A 392 -3.55 -21.50 7.97
CA TYR A 392 -2.18 -21.23 8.39
C TYR A 392 -2.06 -21.35 9.91
N PRO A 393 -1.85 -22.54 10.48
CA PRO A 393 -1.78 -22.76 11.93
C PRO A 393 -0.79 -21.83 12.65
N GLN A 394 0.33 -21.48 11.99
CA GLN A 394 1.34 -20.54 12.50
C GLN A 394 0.82 -19.13 12.74
N SER A 395 -0.28 -18.72 12.11
CA SER A 395 -0.88 -17.39 12.35
C SER A 395 -1.39 -17.19 13.79
N ASP A 396 -1.55 -18.25 14.58
CA ASP A 396 -1.94 -18.17 16.00
C ASP A 396 -0.75 -17.88 16.94
N ALA A 397 0.50 -17.90 16.44
CA ALA A 397 1.70 -17.86 17.27
C ALA A 397 1.74 -16.64 18.22
N LEU A 398 1.42 -15.44 17.72
CA LEU A 398 1.37 -14.22 18.54
C LEU A 398 0.34 -14.34 19.65
N LYS A 399 -0.90 -14.70 19.32
CA LYS A 399 -1.98 -14.84 20.32
C LYS A 399 -1.65 -15.88 21.38
N SER A 400 -1.13 -17.03 20.93
CA SER A 400 -0.68 -18.09 21.82
C SER A 400 0.49 -17.64 22.71
N PHE A 401 1.45 -16.86 22.21
CA PHE A 401 2.53 -16.29 23.02
C PHE A 401 2.00 -15.31 24.07
N LEU A 402 1.15 -14.36 23.66
CA LEU A 402 0.53 -13.38 24.56
C LEU A 402 -0.32 -14.03 25.65
N ARG A 403 -0.91 -15.20 25.36
CA ARG A 403 -1.70 -15.99 26.32
C ARG A 403 -0.82 -16.82 27.27
N LEU A 404 0.15 -17.55 26.72
CA LEU A 404 0.88 -18.59 27.46
C LEU A 404 2.15 -18.09 28.15
N ARG A 405 2.77 -17.00 27.68
CA ARG A 405 4.07 -16.50 28.15
C ARG A 405 4.07 -15.02 28.54
N ALA A 406 2.92 -14.52 29.03
CA ALA A 406 2.80 -13.13 29.46
C ALA A 406 3.74 -12.73 30.60
N ASP A 407 4.19 -13.70 31.40
CA ASP A 407 5.20 -13.54 32.44
C ASP A 407 6.56 -13.10 31.88
N THR A 408 6.93 -13.60 30.70
CA THR A 408 8.24 -13.30 30.06
C THR A 408 8.33 -11.91 29.46
N MET A 409 7.20 -11.20 29.31
CA MET A 409 7.14 -9.87 28.69
C MET A 409 7.38 -8.72 29.67
N ARG A 410 7.41 -8.99 30.98
CA ARG A 410 7.58 -7.94 32.00
C ARG A 410 8.91 -7.21 31.82
N GLY A 411 8.84 -5.88 31.72
CA GLY A 411 10.01 -5.01 31.56
C GLY A 411 10.58 -4.96 30.14
N LYS A 412 9.93 -5.61 29.16
CA LYS A 412 10.35 -5.60 27.75
C LYS A 412 9.45 -4.66 26.94
N LYS A 413 9.98 -4.13 25.83
CA LYS A 413 9.20 -3.38 24.85
C LYS A 413 8.62 -4.36 23.84
N VAL A 414 7.32 -4.61 23.92
CA VAL A 414 6.63 -5.55 23.02
C VAL A 414 5.91 -4.77 21.94
N VAL A 415 6.35 -4.92 20.69
CA VAL A 415 5.81 -4.19 19.54
C VAL A 415 5.17 -5.16 18.57
N VAL A 416 4.00 -4.81 18.07
CA VAL A 416 3.36 -5.51 16.96
C VAL A 416 3.33 -4.60 15.75
N ILE A 417 3.71 -5.13 14.59
CA ILE A 417 3.59 -4.48 13.28
C ILE A 417 2.70 -5.37 12.40
N ALA A 418 1.47 -4.94 12.19
CA ALA A 418 0.53 -5.62 11.30
C ALA A 418 0.71 -5.16 9.85
N TYR A 419 1.10 -6.10 8.99
CA TYR A 419 1.24 -5.91 7.54
C TYR A 419 -0.06 -6.24 6.76
N ASN A 420 -1.09 -6.70 7.47
CA ASN A 420 -2.48 -6.82 6.99
C ASN A 420 -3.38 -5.86 7.80
N ALA A 421 -4.67 -6.20 7.98
CA ALA A 421 -5.64 -5.36 8.66
C ALA A 421 -5.41 -5.26 10.20
N PRO A 422 -5.87 -4.18 10.86
CA PRO A 422 -5.48 -3.85 12.24
C PRO A 422 -6.32 -4.50 13.35
N TYR A 423 -7.32 -5.31 13.02
CA TYR A 423 -8.38 -5.71 13.96
C TYR A 423 -8.30 -7.16 14.45
N TYR A 424 -7.15 -7.82 14.27
CA TYR A 424 -7.02 -9.24 14.65
C TYR A 424 -6.73 -9.46 16.14
N LEU A 425 -6.29 -8.43 16.87
CA LEU A 425 -6.04 -8.50 18.32
C LEU A 425 -7.19 -7.91 19.12
N ASP A 426 -7.51 -8.55 20.24
CA ASP A 426 -8.50 -8.06 21.19
C ASP A 426 -7.90 -7.08 22.23
N THR A 427 -8.75 -6.44 23.02
CA THR A 427 -8.32 -5.47 24.04
C THR A 427 -7.40 -6.08 25.11
N THR A 428 -7.61 -7.35 25.46
CA THR A 428 -6.78 -8.04 26.47
C THR A 428 -5.38 -8.32 25.91
N GLU A 429 -5.30 -8.69 24.64
CA GLU A 429 -4.04 -8.89 23.93
C GLU A 429 -3.28 -7.56 23.76
N ILE A 430 -3.96 -6.51 23.30
CA ILE A 430 -3.35 -5.19 23.07
C ILE A 430 -2.87 -4.55 24.37
N SER A 431 -3.56 -4.76 25.49
CA SER A 431 -3.14 -4.22 26.81
C SER A 431 -1.76 -4.71 27.28
N LYS A 432 -1.22 -5.78 26.67
CA LYS A 432 0.10 -6.34 26.96
C LYS A 432 1.21 -5.73 26.11
N LEU A 433 0.85 -4.93 25.10
CA LEU A 433 1.78 -4.36 24.13
C LEU A 433 2.30 -3.01 24.61
N THR A 434 3.49 -2.67 24.14
CA THR A 434 4.08 -1.33 24.25
C THR A 434 3.63 -0.45 23.10
N ALA A 435 3.61 -1.00 21.88
CA ALA A 435 3.10 -0.32 20.70
C ALA A 435 2.48 -1.31 19.71
N TYR A 436 1.46 -0.87 18.97
CA TYR A 436 0.86 -1.61 17.88
C TYR A 436 0.76 -0.70 16.65
N TYR A 437 1.50 -1.04 15.60
CA TYR A 437 1.48 -0.36 14.30
C TYR A 437 0.72 -1.19 13.27
N CYS A 438 0.07 -0.53 12.33
CA CYS A 438 -0.49 -1.14 11.14
C CYS A 438 0.03 -0.42 9.89
N VAL A 439 0.49 -1.21 8.90
CA VAL A 439 1.05 -0.71 7.64
C VAL A 439 0.35 -1.27 6.41
N TYR A 440 -0.64 -2.16 6.55
CA TYR A 440 -1.57 -2.60 5.48
C TYR A 440 -0.97 -3.29 4.24
N SER A 441 0.35 -3.34 4.08
CA SER A 441 1.03 -3.99 2.96
C SER A 441 2.39 -4.52 3.37
N LYS A 442 2.80 -5.63 2.76
CA LYS A 442 4.05 -6.37 3.03
C LYS A 442 5.12 -6.23 1.96
N ILE A 443 4.96 -5.28 1.03
CA ILE A 443 6.00 -5.01 0.04
C ILE A 443 7.19 -4.27 0.69
N PRO A 444 8.40 -4.33 0.11
CA PRO A 444 9.61 -3.77 0.72
C PRO A 444 9.49 -2.31 1.19
N ALA A 445 8.84 -1.44 0.42
CA ALA A 445 8.65 -0.02 0.80
C ALA A 445 7.87 0.15 2.12
N TYR A 446 6.91 -0.73 2.39
CA TYR A 446 6.11 -0.70 3.63
C TYR A 446 6.84 -1.34 4.81
N ILE A 447 7.73 -2.30 4.55
CA ILE A 447 8.67 -2.80 5.56
C ILE A 447 9.64 -1.68 5.96
N GLU A 448 10.19 -0.94 4.99
CA GLU A 448 11.05 0.21 5.27
C GLU A 448 10.32 1.29 6.08
N ALA A 449 9.10 1.66 5.66
CA ALA A 449 8.28 2.64 6.37
C ALA A 449 7.94 2.21 7.81
N SER A 450 7.66 0.92 8.05
CA SER A 450 7.38 0.42 9.39
C SER A 450 8.61 0.49 10.31
N VAL A 451 9.80 0.21 9.77
CA VAL A 451 11.05 0.33 10.52
C VAL A 451 11.36 1.80 10.82
N ARG A 452 11.22 2.71 9.85
CA ARG A 452 11.40 4.15 10.07
C ARG A 452 10.42 4.72 11.11
N ALA A 453 9.18 4.24 11.13
CA ALA A 453 8.20 4.61 12.14
C ALA A 453 8.58 4.08 13.54
N LEU A 454 9.06 2.82 13.64
CA LEU A 454 9.56 2.24 14.89
C LEU A 454 10.74 3.05 15.46
N PHE A 455 11.62 3.53 14.59
CA PHE A 455 12.75 4.39 14.94
C PHE A 455 12.39 5.89 15.04
N GLN A 456 11.09 6.22 14.93
CA GLN A 456 10.53 7.56 15.13
C GLN A 456 11.10 8.64 14.22
N GLU A 457 11.44 8.30 12.97
CA GLU A 457 11.90 9.29 11.98
C GLU A 457 10.78 10.24 11.51
N PHE A 458 9.53 9.80 11.63
CA PHE A 458 8.35 10.61 11.37
C PHE A 458 7.22 10.18 12.32
N PRO A 459 6.32 11.11 12.69
CA PRO A 459 5.10 10.75 13.40
C PRO A 459 4.14 10.02 12.45
N PRO A 460 3.65 8.82 12.78
CA PRO A 460 2.62 8.14 12.01
C PRO A 460 1.38 9.02 11.82
N GLN A 461 0.96 9.22 10.58
CA GLN A 461 -0.19 10.08 10.23
C GLN A 461 -1.44 9.28 9.89
N GLY A 462 -1.29 7.99 9.56
CA GLY A 462 -2.39 7.14 9.16
C GLY A 462 -3.41 6.94 10.28
N ALA A 463 -4.67 6.83 9.88
CA ALA A 463 -5.77 6.42 10.75
C ALA A 463 -6.39 5.11 10.23
N PRO A 464 -6.91 4.24 11.12
CA PRO A 464 -7.61 3.03 10.67
C PRO A 464 -8.81 3.36 9.78
N PRO A 465 -8.89 2.81 8.55
CA PRO A 465 -10.02 3.04 7.65
C PRO A 465 -11.23 2.14 7.98
N VAL A 466 -11.20 1.48 9.13
CA VAL A 466 -12.17 0.50 9.64
C VAL A 466 -12.23 0.61 11.17
N SER A 467 -13.33 0.18 11.76
CA SER A 467 -13.42 0.06 13.22
C SER A 467 -12.44 -0.98 13.75
N VAL A 468 -11.78 -0.68 14.87
CA VAL A 468 -10.83 -1.55 15.57
C VAL A 468 -11.26 -1.68 17.02
N ASP A 469 -12.09 -2.70 17.28
CA ASP A 469 -12.70 -2.94 18.60
C ASP A 469 -11.64 -3.12 19.71
N GLY A 470 -10.48 -3.72 19.38
CA GLY A 470 -9.39 -3.95 20.31
C GLY A 470 -8.90 -2.68 21.03
N VAL A 471 -9.01 -1.52 20.38
CA VAL A 471 -8.65 -0.20 20.95
C VAL A 471 -9.86 0.74 21.09
N SER A 472 -11.08 0.20 21.00
CA SER A 472 -12.33 0.99 21.03
C SER A 472 -12.38 2.10 19.96
N TYR A 473 -11.73 1.90 18.82
CA TYR A 473 -11.75 2.83 17.69
C TYR A 473 -12.98 2.51 16.82
N ASN A 474 -13.97 3.40 16.79
CA ASN A 474 -15.17 3.26 15.97
C ASN A 474 -15.13 4.22 14.78
N LEU A 475 -15.04 3.69 13.56
CA LEU A 475 -14.89 4.52 12.37
C LEU A 475 -16.00 5.56 12.20
N ILE A 476 -17.26 5.23 12.51
CA ILE A 476 -18.38 6.15 12.32
C ILE A 476 -18.21 7.39 13.22
N VAL A 477 -17.84 7.18 14.47
CA VAL A 477 -17.56 8.27 15.42
C VAL A 477 -16.37 9.10 14.96
N GLN A 478 -15.35 8.46 14.39
CA GLN A 478 -14.15 9.18 13.93
C GLN A 478 -14.38 10.02 12.68
N LEU A 479 -15.46 9.75 11.94
CA LEU A 479 -15.89 10.51 10.76
C LEU A 479 -16.87 11.64 11.10
N GLU A 480 -17.29 11.77 12.36
CA GLU A 480 -18.09 12.90 12.83
C GLU A 480 -17.24 14.19 12.86
N PRO A 481 -17.87 15.38 12.72
CA PRO A 481 -17.17 16.66 12.87
C PRO A 481 -16.38 16.74 14.17
N ASP A 482 -15.12 17.16 14.08
CA ASP A 482 -14.24 17.35 15.24
C ASP A 482 -14.84 18.38 16.21
N PRO A 483 -15.18 17.99 17.46
CA PRO A 483 -15.77 18.88 18.44
C PRO A 483 -14.82 20.02 18.86
N ASP A 484 -13.50 19.84 18.67
CA ASP A 484 -12.50 20.84 19.02
C ASP A 484 -12.23 21.82 17.87
N GLN A 485 -12.78 21.59 16.67
CA GLN A 485 -12.64 22.49 15.52
C GLN A 485 -13.58 23.71 15.63
N SER A 486 -13.03 24.91 15.51
CA SER A 486 -13.85 26.11 15.33
C SER A 486 -14.41 26.19 13.90
N ILE A 487 -15.72 25.98 13.75
CA ILE A 487 -16.40 26.10 12.44
C ILE A 487 -16.77 27.56 12.19
N ARG A 488 -16.12 28.17 11.19
CA ARG A 488 -16.33 29.57 10.77
C ARG A 488 -17.33 29.62 9.63
N VAL A 489 -18.30 30.53 9.74
CA VAL A 489 -19.21 30.88 8.65
C VAL A 489 -18.61 32.03 7.85
N MET A 490 -18.58 31.88 6.54
CA MET A 490 -18.01 32.84 5.58
C MET A 490 -18.99 33.04 4.43
N ARG A 491 -18.84 34.14 3.68
CA ARG A 491 -19.57 34.27 2.42
C ARG A 491 -18.96 33.35 1.36
N ALA A 492 -19.79 32.77 0.51
CA ALA A 492 -19.35 31.84 -0.53
C ALA A 492 -18.43 32.50 -1.59
N ASP A 493 -18.56 33.81 -1.80
CA ASP A 493 -17.78 34.60 -2.76
C ASP A 493 -16.39 35.03 -2.26
N VAL A 494 -16.07 34.79 -0.98
CA VAL A 494 -14.80 35.18 -0.36
C VAL A 494 -13.87 33.97 -0.23
N PRO A 495 -12.62 34.03 -0.74
CA PRO A 495 -11.62 32.98 -0.54
C PRO A 495 -11.21 32.81 0.92
N ASP A 496 -10.84 31.58 1.32
CA ASP A 496 -10.40 31.23 2.70
C ASP A 496 -9.19 32.06 3.21
N SER A 497 -8.46 32.75 2.32
CA SER A 497 -7.18 33.42 2.59
C SER A 497 -7.27 34.92 2.87
N THR A 498 -8.45 35.47 3.14
CA THR A 498 -8.56 36.91 3.47
C THR A 498 -8.41 37.14 4.98
N GLU A 499 -7.17 37.08 5.47
CA GLU A 499 -6.78 37.92 6.62
C GLU A 499 -6.76 39.37 6.13
N GLY A 500 -7.78 40.14 6.49
CA GLY A 500 -7.89 41.53 6.10
C GLY A 500 -9.13 42.21 6.66
N THR A 501 -9.01 43.50 6.92
CA THR A 501 -10.09 44.36 7.42
C THR A 501 -11.36 44.18 6.56
N PRO A 502 -12.54 43.93 7.15
CA PRO A 502 -13.76 43.65 6.39
C PRO A 502 -14.04 44.81 5.43
N VAL A 503 -14.08 44.50 4.14
CA VAL A 503 -14.58 45.45 3.13
C VAL A 503 -16.10 45.55 3.34
N PRO A 504 -16.67 46.74 3.57
CA PRO A 504 -18.12 46.90 3.66
C PRO A 504 -18.75 46.44 2.35
N VAL A 505 -19.60 45.43 2.41
CA VAL A 505 -20.34 44.92 1.26
C VAL A 505 -21.70 45.58 1.26
N GLU A 506 -22.10 46.17 0.14
CA GLU A 506 -23.43 46.74 0.01
C GLU A 506 -24.48 45.62 -0.11
N ILE A 507 -25.09 45.24 1.02
CA ILE A 507 -26.18 44.26 1.07
C ILE A 507 -27.41 44.94 1.70
N GLY A 508 -28.53 44.92 0.99
CA GLY A 508 -29.79 45.52 1.43
C GLY A 508 -30.79 44.51 1.98
N LEU A 509 -31.87 45.03 2.56
CA LEU A 509 -33.02 44.23 2.95
C LEU A 509 -33.64 43.56 1.71
N GLY A 510 -33.86 42.24 1.77
CA GLY A 510 -34.37 41.44 0.65
C GLY A 510 -33.30 40.78 -0.22
N ASP A 511 -32.01 41.08 0.00
CA ASP A 511 -30.91 40.40 -0.70
C ASP A 511 -30.67 38.99 -0.14
N THR A 512 -30.19 38.09 -1.01
CA THR A 512 -29.78 36.73 -0.63
C THR A 512 -28.29 36.69 -0.31
N LEU A 513 -27.96 36.25 0.89
CA LEU A 513 -26.61 35.99 1.34
C LEU A 513 -26.29 34.49 1.20
N ASN A 514 -25.34 34.18 0.32
CA ASN A 514 -24.83 32.81 0.15
C ASN A 514 -23.68 32.58 1.13
N LEU A 515 -23.86 31.62 2.04
CA LEU A 515 -22.95 31.33 3.13
C LEU A 515 -22.34 29.95 2.96
N ARG A 516 -21.11 29.80 3.43
CA ARG A 516 -20.41 28.52 3.53
C ARG A 516 -19.63 28.39 4.82
N THR A 517 -19.41 27.17 5.27
CA THR A 517 -18.42 26.89 6.31
C THR A 517 -17.00 26.88 5.72
N ASN A 518 -15.98 26.96 6.57
CA ASN A 518 -14.68 26.37 6.23
C ASN A 518 -14.82 24.85 6.08
N VAL A 519 -13.76 24.18 5.62
CA VAL A 519 -13.74 22.70 5.56
C VAL A 519 -13.87 22.15 6.98
N ILE A 520 -14.97 21.43 7.23
CA ILE A 520 -15.25 20.72 8.47
C ILE A 520 -14.41 19.44 8.45
N LEU A 521 -13.59 19.27 9.47
CA LEU A 521 -12.70 18.13 9.64
C LEU A 521 -13.32 17.12 10.60
N ASP A 522 -12.99 15.87 10.39
CA ASP A 522 -13.32 14.75 11.25
C ASP A 522 -12.28 14.58 12.37
N HIS A 523 -12.51 13.65 13.30
CA HIS A 523 -11.58 13.42 14.42
C HIS A 523 -10.19 12.94 13.96
N ASN A 524 -10.06 12.46 12.73
CA ASN A 524 -8.79 12.07 12.14
C ASN A 524 -8.06 13.23 11.46
N GLY A 525 -8.70 14.39 11.31
CA GLY A 525 -8.16 15.58 10.64
C GLY A 525 -8.40 15.58 9.12
N HIS A 526 -9.32 14.76 8.62
CA HIS A 526 -9.73 14.72 7.21
C HIS A 526 -11.08 15.43 7.00
N PRO A 527 -11.40 15.94 5.81
CA PRO A 527 -12.73 16.48 5.53
C PRO A 527 -13.82 15.46 5.83
N VAL A 528 -14.87 15.87 6.55
CA VAL A 528 -16.00 14.98 6.86
C VAL A 528 -16.68 14.47 5.58
N PRO A 529 -17.24 13.25 5.58
CA PRO A 529 -17.93 12.69 4.43
C PRO A 529 -19.04 13.59 3.86
N ASP A 530 -19.30 13.48 2.56
CA ASP A 530 -20.43 14.16 1.94
C ASP A 530 -21.74 13.66 2.54
N GLY A 531 -22.71 14.56 2.70
CA GLY A 531 -23.98 14.23 3.36
C GLY A 531 -23.93 14.36 4.89
N THR A 532 -22.80 14.76 5.48
CA THR A 532 -22.72 15.04 6.92
C THR A 532 -23.67 16.20 7.25
N PRO A 533 -24.64 16.01 8.17
CA PRO A 533 -25.63 17.02 8.46
C PRO A 533 -25.01 18.21 9.20
N VAL A 534 -25.33 19.42 8.76
CA VAL A 534 -24.90 20.67 9.37
C VAL A 534 -26.10 21.58 9.50
N GLU A 535 -26.27 22.21 10.66
CA GLU A 535 -27.41 23.11 10.91
C GLU A 535 -26.90 24.53 11.12
N PHE A 536 -27.30 25.44 10.23
CA PHE A 536 -27.06 26.87 10.38
C PHE A 536 -28.10 27.48 11.31
N ARG A 537 -27.65 28.25 12.29
CA ARG A 537 -28.46 28.98 13.25
C ARG A 537 -28.37 30.48 12.94
N PHE A 538 -29.54 31.10 12.82
CA PHE A 538 -29.72 32.51 12.54
C PHE A 538 -30.49 33.13 13.70
N TYR A 539 -29.85 34.04 14.44
CA TYR A 539 -30.43 34.67 15.62
C TYR A 539 -30.46 36.19 15.45
N TYR A 540 -31.66 36.78 15.52
CA TYR A 540 -31.85 38.23 15.49
C TYR A 540 -31.94 38.75 16.93
N ASP A 541 -30.91 39.47 17.39
CA ASP A 541 -30.79 39.88 18.80
C ASP A 541 -31.92 40.85 19.22
N ASP A 542 -32.27 41.79 18.34
CA ASP A 542 -33.27 42.83 18.61
C ASP A 542 -34.68 42.27 18.90
N GLU A 543 -35.03 41.10 18.36
CA GLU A 543 -36.37 40.48 18.48
C GLU A 543 -36.37 39.16 19.24
N GLY A 544 -35.20 38.63 19.62
CA GLY A 544 -35.06 37.29 20.21
C GLY A 544 -35.56 36.16 19.31
N LEU A 545 -35.49 36.35 17.98
CA LEU A 545 -35.98 35.39 17.00
C LEU A 545 -34.86 34.47 16.53
N GLU A 546 -35.10 33.16 16.59
CA GLU A 546 -34.17 32.14 16.11
C GLU A 546 -34.78 31.35 14.94
N SER A 547 -33.99 31.16 13.89
CA SER A 547 -34.30 30.28 12.76
C SER A 547 -33.16 29.29 12.54
N ARG A 548 -33.50 28.08 12.09
CA ARG A 548 -32.54 27.01 11.82
C ARG A 548 -32.74 26.46 10.43
N GLN A 549 -31.64 26.24 9.72
CA GLN A 549 -31.66 25.65 8.39
C GLN A 549 -30.69 24.47 8.32
N PRO A 550 -31.22 23.23 8.22
CA PRO A 550 -30.38 22.05 8.01
C PRO A 550 -29.89 21.99 6.56
N THR A 551 -28.62 21.66 6.40
CA THR A 551 -27.96 21.38 5.12
C THR A 551 -27.01 20.18 5.30
N THR A 552 -26.29 19.82 4.24
CA THR A 552 -25.29 18.75 4.28
C THR A 552 -23.99 19.19 3.64
N THR A 553 -22.88 18.58 4.06
CA THR A 553 -21.57 18.85 3.47
C THR A 553 -21.41 18.27 2.06
N VAL A 554 -20.60 18.95 1.25
CA VAL A 554 -19.97 18.46 0.02
C VAL A 554 -18.49 18.83 0.08
N ASP A 555 -17.61 17.84 -0.05
CA ASP A 555 -16.16 17.97 0.17
C ASP A 555 -15.80 18.63 1.51
N GLY A 556 -16.54 18.26 2.56
CA GLY A 556 -16.39 18.81 3.91
C GLY A 556 -16.90 20.24 4.10
N VAL A 557 -17.54 20.86 3.10
CA VAL A 557 -18.07 22.22 3.19
C VAL A 557 -19.60 22.20 3.16
N ALA A 558 -20.24 22.88 4.12
CA ALA A 558 -21.69 23.08 4.12
C ALA A 558 -22.03 24.47 3.58
N GLN A 559 -23.06 24.57 2.73
CA GLN A 559 -23.52 25.82 2.13
C GLN A 559 -25.02 26.05 2.38
N VAL A 560 -25.40 27.32 2.52
CA VAL A 560 -26.79 27.74 2.73
C VAL A 560 -27.03 29.14 2.18
N ASP A 561 -28.24 29.38 1.67
CA ASP A 561 -28.67 30.68 1.18
C ASP A 561 -29.73 31.24 2.13
N ILE A 562 -29.52 32.47 2.61
CA ILE A 562 -30.49 33.17 3.47
C ILE A 562 -30.91 34.50 2.86
N VAL A 563 -32.21 34.77 2.85
CA VAL A 563 -32.77 36.07 2.47
C VAL A 563 -32.84 36.96 3.71
N LEU A 564 -32.31 38.18 3.61
CA LEU A 564 -32.33 39.15 4.71
C LEU A 564 -33.69 39.85 4.80
N GLU A 565 -34.64 39.25 5.51
CA GLU A 565 -36.02 39.74 5.57
C GLU A 565 -36.23 40.88 6.58
N ARG A 566 -35.30 41.08 7.52
CA ARG A 566 -35.50 41.97 8.68
C ARG A 566 -34.29 42.88 8.92
N PRO A 567 -34.51 44.15 9.32
CA PRO A 567 -33.44 44.99 9.84
C PRO A 567 -33.05 44.54 11.25
N GLY A 568 -31.80 44.80 11.65
CA GLY A 568 -31.27 44.45 12.97
C GLY A 568 -29.93 43.71 12.91
N GLN A 569 -29.41 43.35 14.08
CA GLN A 569 -28.19 42.53 14.19
C GLN A 569 -28.53 41.04 14.07
N LEU A 570 -27.99 40.39 13.04
CA LEU A 570 -28.11 38.97 12.79
C LEU A 570 -26.82 38.24 13.18
N GLU A 571 -26.92 37.37 14.18
CA GLU A 571 -25.90 36.40 14.55
C GLU A 571 -26.05 35.12 13.73
N ILE A 572 -24.94 34.68 13.13
CA ILE A 572 -24.89 33.45 12.33
C ILE A 572 -23.88 32.49 12.95
N SER A 573 -24.34 31.28 13.25
CA SER A 573 -23.52 30.21 13.79
C SER A 573 -23.90 28.86 13.17
N VAL A 574 -23.09 27.84 13.47
CA VAL A 574 -23.42 26.44 13.18
C VAL A 574 -23.69 25.74 14.52
N THR A 575 -24.62 24.78 14.54
CA THR A 575 -24.94 24.01 15.76
C THR A 575 -23.67 23.39 16.36
N GLY A 576 -23.43 23.65 17.65
CA GLY A 576 -22.23 23.18 18.37
C GLY A 576 -21.05 24.16 18.35
N SER A 577 -21.13 25.27 17.60
CA SER A 577 -20.10 26.31 17.57
C SER A 577 -20.64 27.67 18.06
N PRO A 578 -19.79 28.52 18.69
CA PRO A 578 -20.14 29.91 18.98
C PRO A 578 -20.43 30.70 17.68
N PRO A 579 -21.13 31.84 17.76
CA PRO A 579 -21.35 32.70 16.59
C PRO A 579 -20.01 33.17 16.03
N THR A 580 -19.85 33.02 14.71
CA THR A 580 -18.61 33.40 13.99
C THR A 580 -18.83 34.49 12.95
N MET A 581 -20.08 34.89 12.68
CA MET A 581 -20.42 36.00 11.80
C MET A 581 -21.56 36.83 12.38
N LEU A 582 -21.39 38.15 12.37
CA LEU A 582 -22.40 39.16 12.68
C LEU A 582 -22.73 39.95 11.43
N VAL A 583 -24.02 40.16 11.15
CA VAL A 583 -24.50 40.97 10.03
C VAL A 583 -25.41 42.06 10.57
N ASN A 584 -24.97 43.32 10.47
CA ASN A 584 -25.74 44.49 10.92
C ASN A 584 -26.55 45.06 9.75
N ILE A 585 -27.86 44.83 9.74
CA ILE A 585 -28.75 45.21 8.63
C ILE A 585 -29.41 46.55 8.93
N LEU A 586 -28.95 47.62 8.27
CA LEU A 586 -29.34 49.00 8.53
C LEU A 586 -30.42 49.52 7.57
N GLY A 587 -31.54 48.80 7.39
CA GLY A 587 -32.68 49.27 6.59
C GLY A 587 -32.30 49.74 5.17
N ASP A 588 -32.41 51.04 4.89
CA ASP A 588 -32.07 51.68 3.59
C ASP A 588 -30.54 51.89 3.38
N LYS A 589 -29.69 51.45 4.30
CA LYS A 589 -28.22 51.54 4.21
C LYS A 589 -27.58 50.16 4.05
N PRO A 590 -26.42 50.08 3.38
CA PRO A 590 -25.71 48.81 3.21
C PRO A 590 -25.38 48.17 4.56
N ALA A 591 -25.70 46.88 4.69
CA ALA A 591 -25.40 46.08 5.87
C ALA A 591 -23.89 45.93 6.07
N ILE A 592 -23.42 45.93 7.32
CA ILE A 592 -22.00 45.71 7.64
C ILE A 592 -21.85 44.29 8.16
N ILE A 593 -21.00 43.50 7.49
CA ILE A 593 -20.63 42.15 7.94
C ILE A 593 -19.38 42.26 8.79
N GLU A 594 -19.47 41.79 10.03
CA GLU A 594 -18.35 41.64 10.95
C GLU A 594 -18.11 40.15 11.20
N THR A 595 -16.94 39.65 10.80
CA THR A 595 -16.52 38.29 11.17
C THR A 595 -16.04 38.32 12.62
N VAL A 596 -16.66 37.54 13.50
CA VAL A 596 -16.24 37.44 14.89
C VAL A 596 -15.29 36.25 15.00
N GLU A 597 -14.04 36.50 15.37
CA GLU A 597 -13.15 35.40 15.74
C GLU A 597 -13.66 34.78 17.05
N PRO A 598 -14.00 33.48 17.06
CA PRO A 598 -14.42 32.85 18.29
C PRO A 598 -13.25 32.87 19.27
N THR A 599 -13.44 33.51 20.43
CA THR A 599 -12.49 33.40 21.53
C THR A 599 -12.52 31.95 22.01
N PRO A 600 -11.40 31.22 22.04
CA PRO A 600 -11.40 29.83 22.45
C PRO A 600 -12.00 29.70 23.85
N THR A 601 -13.06 28.89 23.99
CA THR A 601 -13.65 28.56 25.28
C THR A 601 -12.63 27.75 26.06
N PHE A 602 -11.96 28.38 27.03
CA PHE A 602 -11.09 27.65 27.95
C PHE A 602 -11.92 26.65 28.78
N THR A 603 -11.76 25.37 28.51
CA THR A 603 -12.13 24.30 29.44
C THR A 603 -11.31 24.49 30.72
N PRO A 604 -11.89 24.43 31.94
CA PRO A 604 -11.12 24.63 33.16
C PRO A 604 -10.03 23.57 33.26
N THR A 605 -8.78 24.01 33.11
CA THR A 605 -7.59 23.20 33.32
C THR A 605 -7.60 22.66 34.75
N SER A 606 -7.46 21.34 34.89
CA SER A 606 -7.23 20.70 36.18
C SER A 606 -6.04 21.36 36.89
N THR A 607 -6.25 21.68 38.16
CA THR A 607 -5.30 22.26 39.12
C THR A 607 -3.84 21.89 38.83
N PRO A 608 -2.93 22.86 38.66
CA PRO A 608 -1.51 22.56 38.48
C PRO A 608 -0.95 21.91 39.74
N SER A 609 -0.27 20.78 39.56
CA SER A 609 0.61 20.15 40.54
C SER A 609 1.79 21.10 40.85
N PRO A 610 2.28 21.19 42.11
CA PRO A 610 3.25 22.21 42.50
C PRO A 610 4.58 22.12 41.73
N THR A 611 4.99 23.26 41.20
CA THR A 611 6.25 23.55 40.52
C THR A 611 7.48 23.26 41.40
N PRO A 612 8.47 22.46 40.95
CA PRO A 612 9.79 22.44 41.58
C PRO A 612 10.59 23.72 41.28
N SER A 613 11.30 24.19 42.30
CA SER A 613 12.12 25.40 42.39
C SER A 613 13.07 25.65 41.19
N PRO A 614 13.33 26.92 40.81
CA PRO A 614 14.21 27.25 39.68
C PRO A 614 15.69 27.00 40.00
N THR A 615 16.39 26.38 39.05
CA THR A 615 17.86 26.32 38.95
C THR A 615 18.37 27.62 38.31
N PRO A 616 19.46 28.25 38.78
CA PRO A 616 19.91 29.55 38.27
C PRO A 616 20.47 29.46 36.83
N SER A 617 20.07 30.44 36.01
CA SER A 617 20.53 30.66 34.63
C SER A 617 21.83 31.50 34.62
N PRO A 618 22.80 31.23 33.73
CA PRO A 618 24.03 32.02 33.64
C PRO A 618 23.83 33.37 32.93
N THR A 619 24.55 34.36 33.45
CA THR A 619 24.61 35.79 33.11
C THR A 619 24.97 36.09 31.63
N PRO A 620 24.37 37.11 30.98
CA PRO A 620 24.78 37.57 29.65
C PRO A 620 26.01 38.49 29.72
N SER A 621 26.90 38.38 28.73
CA SER A 621 28.05 39.27 28.53
C SER A 621 27.89 40.05 27.20
N PRO A 622 28.36 41.30 27.10
CA PRO A 622 27.75 42.32 26.24
C PRO A 622 28.27 42.34 24.80
N THR A 623 27.39 42.83 23.92
CA THR A 623 27.62 43.19 22.51
C THR A 623 28.64 44.32 22.33
N PRO A 624 29.44 44.29 21.25
CA PRO A 624 29.83 45.49 20.54
C PRO A 624 29.40 45.50 19.05
N SER A 625 29.29 46.74 18.57
CA SER A 625 28.78 47.26 17.28
C SER A 625 29.51 46.78 16.00
N PRO A 626 28.96 47.08 14.79
CA PRO A 626 29.31 46.42 13.54
C PRO A 626 30.44 47.10 12.73
N THR A 627 30.82 46.40 11.63
CA THR A 627 31.71 46.72 10.48
C THR A 627 33.21 46.40 10.68
N PRO A 628 33.96 45.84 9.68
CA PRO A 628 33.67 45.77 8.25
C PRO A 628 33.75 44.38 7.59
N VAL A 629 33.21 44.33 6.37
CA VAL A 629 33.29 43.25 5.39
C VAL A 629 34.75 42.84 5.16
N VAL A 630 35.08 41.60 5.50
CA VAL A 630 36.33 40.94 5.10
C VAL A 630 35.96 39.67 4.37
N ASN A 631 36.27 39.63 3.07
CA ASN A 631 36.21 38.45 2.21
C ASN A 631 36.95 37.30 2.89
N ARG A 632 36.22 36.30 3.40
CA ARG A 632 36.81 35.02 3.80
C ARG A 632 36.67 34.05 2.63
N THR A 633 37.82 33.83 1.99
CA THR A 633 38.10 32.76 1.04
C THR A 633 37.57 31.42 1.56
N ASN A 634 36.96 30.66 0.65
CA ASN A 634 36.62 29.24 0.82
C ASN A 634 37.80 28.48 1.44
N GLU A 635 37.67 28.06 2.70
CA GLU A 635 38.48 26.94 3.19
C GLU A 635 37.79 25.66 2.72
N GLU A 636 38.33 25.12 1.63
CA GLU A 636 38.06 23.77 1.15
C GLU A 636 38.25 22.76 2.29
N MET A 637 37.23 21.93 2.52
CA MET A 637 37.42 20.63 3.15
C MET A 637 38.55 19.89 2.42
N PRO A 638 39.45 19.18 3.13
CA PRO A 638 40.48 18.39 2.46
C PRO A 638 39.80 17.37 1.53
N PRO A 639 40.19 17.31 0.25
CA PRO A 639 39.52 16.43 -0.71
C PRO A 639 39.67 14.98 -0.28
N VAL A 640 38.57 14.24 -0.28
CA VAL A 640 38.58 12.77 -0.23
C VAL A 640 39.53 12.30 -1.33
N ALA A 641 40.69 11.76 -0.95
CA ALA A 641 41.70 11.34 -1.90
C ALA A 641 41.10 10.31 -2.86
N ARG A 642 40.82 10.71 -4.11
CA ARG A 642 40.40 9.79 -5.17
C ARG A 642 41.46 8.69 -5.28
N ARG A 643 41.07 7.46 -4.93
CA ARG A 643 41.99 6.31 -4.84
C ARG A 643 42.53 5.87 -6.19
N VAL A 644 41.79 6.12 -7.28
CA VAL A 644 42.26 5.94 -8.66
C VAL A 644 41.77 7.10 -9.53
N ASP A 645 42.70 7.73 -10.25
CA ASP A 645 42.40 8.80 -11.22
C ASP A 645 42.01 8.18 -12.57
N GLY A 646 40.98 8.73 -13.24
CA GLY A 646 40.54 8.28 -14.56
C GLY A 646 41.67 8.31 -15.61
N ALA A 647 42.63 9.21 -15.50
CA ALA A 647 43.82 9.19 -16.35
C ALA A 647 44.66 7.91 -16.15
N MET A 648 44.78 7.43 -14.92
CA MET A 648 45.54 6.20 -14.60
C MET A 648 44.81 4.95 -15.06
N PHE A 649 43.47 4.96 -15.12
CA PHE A 649 42.69 3.88 -15.71
C PHE A 649 43.06 3.66 -17.19
N PHE A 650 43.05 4.72 -18.00
CA PHE A 650 43.39 4.62 -19.42
C PHE A 650 44.84 4.20 -19.65
N ILE A 651 45.78 4.69 -18.84
CA ILE A 651 47.19 4.30 -18.93
C ILE A 651 47.36 2.81 -18.58
N SER A 652 46.71 2.33 -17.50
CA SER A 652 46.74 0.92 -17.13
C SER A 652 46.12 0.03 -18.21
N LEU A 653 44.97 0.41 -18.77
CA LEU A 653 44.30 -0.34 -19.82
C LEU A 653 45.16 -0.46 -21.08
N LEU A 654 45.74 0.66 -21.53
CA LEU A 654 46.65 0.67 -22.68
C LEU A 654 47.89 -0.18 -22.42
N GLY A 655 48.47 -0.07 -21.22
CA GLY A 655 49.63 -0.86 -20.82
C GLY A 655 49.34 -2.37 -20.81
N ILE A 656 48.22 -2.79 -20.23
CA ILE A 656 47.78 -4.20 -20.21
C ILE A 656 47.57 -4.72 -21.63
N ALA A 657 46.94 -3.92 -22.51
CA ALA A 657 46.75 -4.29 -23.92
C ALA A 657 48.08 -4.47 -24.65
N VAL A 658 49.04 -3.55 -24.45
CA VAL A 658 50.39 -3.64 -25.05
C VAL A 658 51.12 -4.90 -24.56
N VAL A 659 51.05 -5.22 -23.26
CA VAL A 659 51.65 -6.44 -22.69
C VAL A 659 50.99 -7.70 -23.29
N GLY A 660 49.66 -7.72 -23.40
CA GLY A 660 48.94 -8.84 -24.01
C GLY A 660 49.27 -9.05 -25.49
N SER A 661 49.33 -7.97 -26.26
CA SER A 661 49.75 -8.01 -27.67
C SER A 661 51.20 -8.44 -27.83
N ALA A 662 52.10 -7.99 -26.95
CA ALA A 662 53.50 -8.42 -26.96
C ALA A 662 53.63 -9.92 -26.63
N CYS A 663 52.89 -10.42 -25.63
CA CYS A 663 52.88 -11.85 -25.29
C CYS A 663 52.35 -12.72 -26.45
N PHE A 664 51.30 -12.25 -27.14
CA PHE A 664 50.81 -12.86 -28.36
C PHE A 664 51.89 -12.88 -29.46
N ALA A 665 52.52 -11.73 -29.74
CA ALA A 665 53.54 -11.59 -30.77
C ALA A 665 54.78 -12.45 -30.50
N ILE A 666 55.22 -12.57 -29.24
CA ILE A 666 56.34 -13.44 -28.86
C ILE A 666 56.03 -14.91 -29.18
N GLN A 667 54.81 -15.38 -28.89
CA GLN A 667 54.42 -16.76 -29.19
C GLN A 667 54.24 -16.98 -30.69
N TRP A 668 53.75 -15.97 -31.41
CA TRP A 668 53.63 -16.00 -32.86
C TRP A 668 54.99 -16.14 -33.55
N VAL A 669 55.98 -15.33 -33.15
CA VAL A 669 57.37 -15.40 -33.68
C VAL A 669 58.03 -16.74 -33.34
N ARG A 670 57.66 -17.38 -32.23
CA ARG A 670 58.14 -18.70 -31.83
C ARG A 670 57.46 -19.86 -32.59
N GLY A 671 56.59 -19.58 -33.55
CA GLY A 671 55.92 -20.58 -34.38
C GLY A 671 54.88 -21.42 -33.63
N GLN A 672 54.38 -20.94 -32.49
CA GLN A 672 53.31 -21.62 -31.76
C GLN A 672 51.97 -21.46 -32.49
N PRO A 673 51.05 -22.43 -32.39
CA PRO A 673 49.75 -22.32 -33.04
C PRO A 673 48.97 -21.10 -32.55
N LEU A 674 48.24 -20.45 -33.47
CA LEU A 674 47.51 -19.20 -33.26
C LEU A 674 46.66 -19.21 -31.97
N THR A 675 46.01 -20.34 -31.68
CA THR A 675 45.15 -20.54 -30.51
C THR A 675 45.92 -20.43 -29.19
N GLN A 676 47.16 -20.91 -29.13
CA GLN A 676 47.99 -20.81 -27.92
C GLN A 676 48.52 -19.39 -27.70
N GLY A 677 48.89 -18.68 -28.78
CA GLY A 677 49.26 -17.28 -28.71
C GLY A 677 48.10 -16.42 -28.19
N LEU A 678 46.91 -16.59 -28.79
CA LEU A 678 45.69 -15.87 -28.38
C LEU A 678 45.33 -16.15 -26.93
N ARG A 679 45.36 -17.43 -26.53
CA ARG A 679 45.08 -17.82 -25.15
C ARG A 679 46.02 -17.12 -24.18
N LEU A 680 47.33 -17.11 -24.45
CA LEU A 680 48.30 -16.45 -23.57
C LEU A 680 48.04 -14.94 -23.49
N GLY A 681 47.84 -14.27 -24.63
CA GLY A 681 47.53 -12.83 -24.67
C GLY A 681 46.27 -12.47 -23.88
N LEU A 682 45.20 -13.25 -24.01
CA LEU A 682 43.96 -13.04 -23.26
C LEU A 682 44.14 -13.28 -21.76
N TRP A 683 44.86 -14.33 -21.35
CA TRP A 683 45.14 -14.57 -19.93
C TRP A 683 45.96 -13.44 -19.31
N THR A 684 46.91 -12.84 -20.04
CA THR A 684 47.65 -11.67 -19.55
C THR A 684 46.77 -10.44 -19.37
N VAL A 685 45.81 -10.22 -20.27
CA VAL A 685 44.84 -9.11 -20.14
C VAL A 685 43.92 -9.32 -18.94
N ILE A 686 43.36 -10.52 -18.80
CA ILE A 686 42.46 -10.87 -17.67
C ILE A 686 43.20 -10.69 -16.33
N ALA A 687 44.43 -11.20 -16.22
CA ALA A 687 45.23 -11.06 -14.99
C ALA A 687 45.50 -9.59 -14.64
N GLY A 688 45.79 -8.75 -15.64
CA GLY A 688 46.00 -7.32 -15.46
C GLY A 688 44.76 -6.56 -15.00
N LEU A 689 43.60 -6.85 -15.60
CA LEU A 689 42.32 -6.22 -15.23
C LEU A 689 41.87 -6.65 -13.83
N LEU A 690 42.01 -7.94 -13.49
CA LEU A 690 41.70 -8.43 -12.16
C LEU A 690 42.59 -7.78 -11.09
N ALA A 691 43.88 -7.62 -11.36
CA ALA A 691 44.80 -6.93 -10.46
C ALA A 691 44.45 -5.43 -10.31
N TYR A 692 43.98 -4.79 -11.37
CA TYR A 692 43.50 -3.41 -11.32
C TYR A 692 42.27 -3.28 -10.41
N GLU A 693 41.28 -4.17 -10.55
CA GLU A 693 40.07 -4.18 -9.71
C GLU A 693 40.40 -4.43 -8.24
N LEU A 694 41.26 -5.42 -7.96
CA LEU A 694 41.73 -5.70 -6.59
C LEU A 694 42.46 -4.50 -5.96
N TYR A 695 43.20 -3.73 -6.76
CA TYR A 695 43.84 -2.51 -6.31
C TYR A 695 42.84 -1.38 -6.07
N ALA A 696 41.88 -1.18 -6.98
CA ALA A 696 40.85 -0.14 -6.86
C ALA A 696 39.92 -0.38 -5.65
N LEU A 697 39.60 -1.64 -5.36
CA LEU A 697 38.73 -2.05 -4.25
C LEU A 697 39.47 -2.20 -2.90
N ASN A 698 40.79 -1.94 -2.87
CA ASN A 698 41.63 -2.06 -1.68
C ASN A 698 41.53 -3.45 -0.99
N ALA A 699 41.72 -4.51 -1.79
CA ALA A 699 41.76 -5.87 -1.27
C ALA A 699 42.84 -6.07 -0.19
N PRO A 700 42.69 -7.06 0.71
CA PRO A 700 43.65 -7.31 1.79
C PRO A 700 45.10 -7.42 1.27
N GLY A 701 46.01 -6.62 1.83
CA GLY A 701 47.43 -6.56 1.44
C GLY A 701 47.79 -5.45 0.44
N VAL A 702 46.82 -4.86 -0.27
CA VAL A 702 47.07 -3.78 -1.24
C VAL A 702 47.25 -2.41 -0.56
N ALA A 703 46.71 -2.23 0.65
CA ALA A 703 46.85 -0.99 1.43
C ALA A 703 48.30 -0.57 1.68
N LEU A 704 49.21 -1.53 1.94
CA LEU A 704 50.64 -1.26 2.14
C LEU A 704 51.32 -0.80 0.85
N LEU A 705 50.89 -1.34 -0.30
CA LEU A 705 51.36 -0.94 -1.62
C LEU A 705 50.86 0.46 -1.97
N GLN A 706 49.59 0.77 -1.70
CA GLN A 706 49.00 2.11 -1.91
C GLN A 706 49.76 3.19 -1.12
N ALA A 707 50.11 2.91 0.14
CA ALA A 707 50.85 3.85 0.98
C ALA A 707 52.25 4.22 0.44
N ARG A 708 52.88 3.36 -0.38
CA ARG A 708 54.25 3.56 -0.88
C ARG A 708 54.34 3.99 -2.34
N SER A 709 53.34 3.70 -3.16
CA SER A 709 53.45 3.78 -4.62
C SER A 709 52.81 5.02 -5.25
N GLY A 710 52.12 5.85 -4.46
CA GLY A 710 51.51 7.10 -4.91
C GLY A 710 50.57 6.89 -6.11
N ARG A 711 50.44 7.91 -6.96
CA ARG A 711 49.51 7.93 -8.10
C ARG A 711 49.76 6.84 -9.16
N TRP A 712 50.98 6.28 -9.22
CA TRP A 712 51.36 5.25 -10.21
C TRP A 712 51.15 3.81 -9.73
N GLY A 713 50.77 3.63 -8.47
CA GLY A 713 50.71 2.30 -7.87
C GLY A 713 49.77 1.32 -8.57
N VAL A 714 48.60 1.80 -8.99
CA VAL A 714 47.60 0.95 -9.68
C VAL A 714 48.15 0.41 -11.00
N THR A 715 48.83 1.26 -11.79
CA THR A 715 49.39 0.90 -13.09
C THR A 715 50.57 -0.04 -12.96
N LEU A 716 51.46 0.23 -11.99
CA LEU A 716 52.60 -0.65 -11.72
C LEU A 716 52.13 -2.03 -11.26
N PHE A 717 51.12 -2.08 -10.39
CA PHE A 717 50.57 -3.34 -9.89
C PHE A 717 49.84 -4.14 -10.98
N SER A 718 48.99 -3.49 -11.78
CA SER A 718 48.27 -4.18 -12.85
C SER A 718 49.22 -4.69 -13.94
N LEU A 719 50.27 -3.93 -14.28
CA LEU A 719 51.27 -4.34 -15.26
C LEU A 719 52.13 -5.51 -14.77
N THR A 720 52.59 -5.48 -13.51
CA THR A 720 53.42 -6.58 -12.99
C THR A 720 52.66 -7.90 -12.95
N VAL A 721 51.38 -7.87 -12.53
CA VAL A 721 50.54 -9.08 -12.52
C VAL A 721 50.21 -9.56 -13.94
N SER A 722 50.10 -8.65 -14.92
CA SER A 722 49.88 -9.01 -16.33
C SER A 722 50.99 -9.89 -16.92
N PHE A 723 52.22 -9.86 -16.38
CA PHE A 723 53.32 -10.71 -16.84
C PHE A 723 53.32 -12.12 -16.22
N VAL A 724 52.51 -12.38 -15.19
CA VAL A 724 52.49 -13.68 -14.50
C VAL A 724 52.14 -14.85 -15.45
N PRO A 725 51.12 -14.77 -16.32
CA PRO A 725 50.84 -15.84 -17.26
C PRO A 725 52.00 -16.10 -18.24
N LEU A 726 52.71 -15.05 -18.66
CA LEU A 726 53.91 -15.18 -19.49
C LEU A 726 55.01 -15.94 -18.75
N LEU A 727 55.30 -15.58 -17.50
CA LEU A 727 56.30 -16.27 -16.67
C LEU A 727 55.96 -17.75 -16.48
N ILE A 728 54.68 -18.07 -16.24
CA ILE A 728 54.20 -19.46 -16.14
C ILE A 728 54.40 -20.20 -17.47
N SER A 729 54.13 -19.55 -18.61
CA SER A 729 54.30 -20.16 -19.93
C SER A 729 55.77 -20.39 -20.33
N LEU A 730 56.69 -19.58 -19.78
CA LEU A 730 58.14 -19.67 -20.01
C LEU A 730 58.83 -20.61 -19.01
N TRP A 731 58.12 -21.07 -17.98
CA TRP A 731 58.68 -21.94 -16.95
C TRP A 731 59.09 -23.29 -17.57
N PRO A 732 60.37 -23.73 -17.44
CA PRO A 732 60.83 -24.96 -18.08
C PRO A 732 60.04 -26.18 -17.59
N GLN A 733 59.35 -26.88 -18.50
CA GLN A 733 58.60 -28.13 -18.26
C GLN A 733 59.46 -29.32 -17.73
N ARG A 734 60.75 -29.10 -17.40
CA ARG A 734 61.62 -30.13 -16.82
C ARG A 734 61.27 -30.46 -15.36
N TRP A 735 60.54 -29.59 -14.65
CA TRP A 735 60.15 -29.82 -13.26
C TRP A 735 58.77 -30.46 -13.09
N THR A 736 57.85 -30.26 -14.02
CA THR A 736 56.51 -30.89 -13.97
C THR A 736 56.53 -32.38 -14.29
N LYS A 737 57.51 -32.87 -15.07
CA LYS A 737 57.66 -34.32 -15.32
C LYS A 737 58.18 -35.11 -14.10
N ARG A 738 59.02 -34.51 -13.23
CA ARG A 738 59.51 -35.18 -12.01
C ARG A 738 58.45 -35.29 -10.91
N ALA A 739 57.52 -34.34 -10.82
CA ALA A 739 56.45 -34.37 -9.83
C ALA A 739 55.38 -35.45 -10.15
N VAL A 740 55.14 -35.72 -11.44
CA VAL A 740 54.18 -36.74 -11.88
C VAL A 740 54.74 -38.17 -11.77
N GLU A 741 56.05 -38.37 -11.89
CA GLU A 741 56.69 -39.69 -11.65
C GLU A 741 56.74 -40.08 -10.17
N LEU A 742 56.87 -39.12 -9.24
CA LEU A 742 56.89 -39.37 -7.79
C LEU A 742 55.54 -39.82 -7.21
N PHE A 743 54.43 -39.51 -7.89
CA PHE A 743 53.08 -39.94 -7.48
C PHE A 743 52.63 -41.28 -8.08
N ARG A 744 53.42 -41.89 -8.98
CA ARG A 744 53.05 -43.14 -9.67
C ARG A 744 53.64 -44.42 -9.04
N THR A 745 54.48 -44.30 -8.02
CA THR A 745 55.20 -45.44 -7.39
C THR A 745 54.78 -45.75 -5.94
N ARG A 746 53.65 -45.19 -5.47
CA ARG A 746 52.94 -45.67 -4.27
C ARG A 746 51.46 -45.83 -4.59
N GLY A 747 51.11 -46.98 -5.16
CA GLY A 747 49.76 -47.46 -5.44
C GLY A 747 49.83 -48.95 -5.66
#